data_AF-A0A9J5Z6U7-F1
#
_entry.id   AF-A0A9J5Z6U7-F1
#
_cell.length_a   1.000
_cell.length_b   1.000
_cell.length_c   1.000
_cell.angle_alpha   90.00
_cell.angle_beta   90.00
_cell.angle_gamma   90.00
#
_symmetry.space_group_name_H-M   'P 1'
#
loop_
_entity.id
_entity.type
_entity.pdbx_description
1 polymer ?
#
loop_
_entity_poly.entity_id
_entity_poly.type
_entity_poly.pdbx_seq_one_letter_code
_entity_poly.pdbx_strand_id
1 'polypeptide(L)'
;MLPLVNHYLCIQIVVVIGDGPSGLDICRDIATVAKQVHLSTRSSEIEVSKLDNYENLWNHSKIDHVDESGEVTFLDGSSIYADIILYCTGYKYDFPFLETNGIVSVDDEGRVVGPLYKHVFPPKLSPFLSFVSIPYQGIVFLMFELQAKWIAQVLSGKVLLPSEEEMLADVQDHNRQLEEAGIPKRHTHRLHPHEMEYMDWIAAQIGMPSLDAGLKEMYWSIYKCAREVGYAKYRDLWSPPMAESRRVAVIGAGPSGLVTARELQREGHRVVVFEKSNQLGGLWAYNPRVETDLLSLNPNREIVHSSLYKSLRTNLPRQLMSFSDYSFGCAENVNRLNFPEHEEVLKFLNEFANDFGINELIRFNTEVVRVAPVEFGGNRWLVESKSEELSSEEVFDSVVICNGHYTVPRVANIPGIKNWPGKQIHSHNYRVPEPFKDQARPLYTFCTVVVIGDGSSGLDICRDIATVAKQVHLSTRSSEIEIDHVDESGEVTFLDGSSIHVDIILHCTGYKYDFPFLETNGIVSVDDEGRAVGPLYKHVFPPKLSPCLSFVGIPSQGIIFLGSELQAKWIAQVLSGKVLLPSEDDMLADVEDHNRQLEEAGIPKRHTHRLHPHVMEYMDWIAAQMGMPSLDAGLKEMYWSIYKCAGEVGYAKYRDLWVFDNLAKLSL
;
A
#
# COMPACT_ATOMS: atom_id res chain seq x y z
N MET A 1 -41.92 -12.03 -25.30
CA MET A 1 -41.60 -12.65 -26.60
C MET A 1 -40.10 -12.55 -26.81
N LEU A 2 -39.37 -13.61 -26.49
CA LEU A 2 -37.99 -13.88 -26.91
C LEU A 2 -38.07 -15.19 -27.70
N PRO A 3 -37.41 -15.34 -28.87
CA PRO A 3 -37.66 -16.48 -29.74
C PRO A 3 -37.04 -17.76 -29.16
N LEU A 4 -37.85 -18.82 -29.14
CA LEU A 4 -37.45 -20.21 -28.94
C LEU A 4 -36.41 -20.59 -30.02
N VAL A 5 -35.18 -20.86 -29.60
CA VAL A 5 -34.16 -21.48 -30.44
C VAL A 5 -34.54 -22.95 -30.63
N ASN A 6 -34.86 -23.34 -31.87
CA ASN A 6 -35.07 -24.73 -32.25
C ASN A 6 -33.79 -25.55 -32.05
N HIS A 7 -33.78 -26.47 -31.10
CA HIS A 7 -32.77 -27.54 -31.02
C HIS A 7 -33.01 -28.57 -32.14
N TYR A 8 -32.43 -28.34 -33.31
CA TYR A 8 -32.10 -29.44 -34.22
C TYR A 8 -30.84 -30.11 -33.67
N LEU A 9 -30.97 -31.32 -33.12
CA LEU A 9 -29.82 -32.18 -32.82
C LEU A 9 -29.03 -32.38 -34.12
N CYS A 10 -27.77 -31.96 -34.14
CA CYS A 10 -26.90 -32.18 -35.29
C CYS A 10 -26.52 -33.67 -35.32
N ILE A 11 -26.84 -34.37 -36.41
CA ILE A 11 -26.58 -35.81 -36.54
C ILE A 11 -25.12 -36.15 -36.88
N GLN A 12 -24.23 -35.14 -36.95
CA GLN A 12 -22.86 -35.29 -37.43
C GLN A 12 -21.90 -35.84 -36.38
N ILE A 13 -20.95 -36.65 -36.82
CA ILE A 13 -19.78 -37.14 -36.07
C ILE A 13 -18.57 -36.28 -36.47
N VAL A 14 -17.93 -35.66 -35.48
CA VAL A 14 -16.82 -34.72 -35.69
C VAL A 14 -15.53 -35.30 -35.10
N VAL A 15 -14.48 -35.38 -35.90
CA VAL A 15 -13.11 -35.65 -35.43
C VAL A 15 -12.36 -34.33 -35.29
N VAL A 16 -11.76 -34.10 -34.13
CA VAL A 16 -10.92 -32.91 -33.87
C VAL A 16 -9.47 -33.36 -33.71
N ILE A 17 -8.57 -32.83 -34.54
CA ILE A 17 -7.15 -33.18 -34.53
C ILE A 17 -6.38 -32.13 -33.73
N GLY A 18 -5.86 -32.51 -32.56
CA GLY A 18 -5.02 -31.66 -31.71
C GLY A 18 -5.61 -31.42 -30.33
N ASP A 19 -4.82 -31.73 -29.30
CA ASP A 19 -5.17 -31.71 -27.87
C ASP A 19 -4.67 -30.45 -27.13
N GLY A 20 -4.38 -29.38 -27.88
CA GLY A 20 -4.07 -28.08 -27.31
C GLY A 20 -5.31 -27.41 -26.68
N PRO A 21 -5.14 -26.25 -26.00
CA PRO A 21 -6.24 -25.55 -25.34
C PRO A 21 -7.45 -25.29 -26.25
N SER A 22 -7.21 -24.80 -27.48
CA SER A 22 -8.28 -24.55 -28.45
C SER A 22 -9.00 -25.82 -28.89
N GLY A 23 -8.27 -26.93 -29.10
CA GLY A 23 -8.88 -28.20 -29.50
C GLY A 23 -9.82 -28.73 -28.42
N LEU A 24 -9.40 -28.67 -27.16
CA LEU A 24 -10.23 -29.06 -26.02
C LEU A 24 -11.47 -28.17 -25.86
N ASP A 25 -11.32 -26.85 -25.98
CA ASP A 25 -12.43 -25.90 -25.83
C ASP A 25 -13.45 -26.06 -26.98
N ILE A 26 -12.97 -26.20 -28.22
CA ILE A 26 -13.81 -26.45 -29.40
C ILE A 26 -14.52 -27.80 -29.28
N CYS A 27 -13.84 -28.86 -28.84
CA CYS A 27 -14.47 -30.16 -28.60
C CYS A 27 -15.67 -30.06 -27.65
N ARG A 28 -15.52 -29.30 -26.55
CA ARG A 28 -16.59 -29.11 -25.55
C ARG A 28 -17.77 -28.35 -26.12
N ASP A 29 -17.51 -27.30 -26.89
CA ASP A 29 -18.56 -26.50 -27.53
C ASP A 29 -19.35 -27.35 -28.54
N ILE A 30 -18.64 -28.06 -29.43
CA ILE A 30 -19.25 -28.95 -30.43
C ILE A 30 -20.02 -30.10 -29.77
N ALA A 31 -19.53 -30.64 -28.64
CA ALA A 31 -20.18 -31.73 -27.93
C ALA A 31 -21.59 -31.37 -27.41
N THR A 32 -21.93 -30.08 -27.30
CA THR A 32 -23.28 -29.64 -26.91
C THR A 32 -24.33 -29.85 -28.00
N VAL A 33 -23.91 -30.05 -29.26
CA VAL A 33 -24.81 -30.12 -30.43
C VAL A 33 -24.58 -31.33 -31.33
N ALA A 34 -23.35 -31.86 -31.40
CA ALA A 34 -22.98 -32.96 -32.29
C ALA A 34 -23.41 -34.33 -31.74
N LYS A 35 -23.60 -35.30 -32.64
CA LYS A 35 -23.94 -36.69 -32.26
C LYS A 35 -22.79 -37.35 -31.50
N GLN A 36 -21.57 -37.21 -32.02
CA GLN A 36 -20.34 -37.67 -31.37
C GLN A 36 -19.19 -36.73 -31.73
N VAL A 37 -18.26 -36.55 -30.79
CA VAL A 37 -17.02 -35.79 -30.98
C VAL A 37 -15.85 -36.68 -30.60
N HIS A 38 -14.83 -36.74 -31.43
CA HIS A 38 -13.66 -37.60 -31.28
C HIS A 38 -12.40 -36.73 -31.31
N LEU A 39 -11.82 -36.47 -30.15
CA LEU A 39 -10.54 -35.78 -30.04
C LEU A 39 -9.40 -36.76 -30.34
N SER A 40 -8.59 -36.47 -31.35
CA SER A 40 -7.36 -37.23 -31.65
C SER A 40 -6.14 -36.46 -31.18
N THR A 41 -5.31 -37.13 -30.39
CA THR A 41 -4.05 -36.57 -29.86
C THR A 41 -2.85 -37.04 -30.69
N ARG A 42 -1.66 -36.49 -30.42
CA ARG A 42 -0.42 -36.98 -31.05
C ARG A 42 0.12 -38.27 -30.44
N SER A 43 -0.41 -38.72 -29.30
CA SER A 43 0.09 -39.88 -28.57
C SER A 43 -0.43 -41.18 -29.17
N SER A 44 0.46 -42.18 -29.23
CA SER A 44 0.12 -43.56 -29.58
C SER A 44 -0.34 -44.40 -28.38
N GLU A 45 -0.23 -43.88 -27.16
CA GLU A 45 -0.43 -44.63 -25.91
C GLU A 45 -1.76 -44.30 -25.20
N ILE A 46 -2.66 -43.55 -25.85
CA ILE A 46 -3.95 -43.22 -25.26
C ILE A 46 -4.94 -44.35 -25.48
N GLU A 47 -5.52 -44.85 -24.40
CA GLU A 47 -6.69 -45.73 -24.47
C GLU A 47 -7.94 -44.94 -24.86
N VAL A 48 -8.69 -45.50 -25.81
CA VAL A 48 -9.98 -44.94 -26.24
C VAL A 48 -10.92 -44.85 -25.04
N SER A 49 -11.28 -43.63 -24.67
CA SER A 49 -12.04 -43.35 -23.46
C SER A 49 -12.98 -42.18 -23.68
N LYS A 50 -14.10 -42.17 -22.95
CA LYS A 50 -14.95 -40.96 -22.89
C LYS A 50 -14.27 -39.92 -22.01
N LEU A 51 -14.32 -38.67 -22.43
CA LEU A 51 -13.90 -37.56 -21.57
C LEU A 51 -14.99 -37.28 -20.53
N ASP A 52 -14.58 -37.15 -19.26
CA ASP A 52 -15.48 -36.91 -18.13
C ASP A 52 -16.49 -35.78 -18.40
N ASN A 53 -17.74 -35.98 -17.95
CA ASN A 53 -18.88 -35.06 -18.06
C ASN A 53 -19.56 -34.95 -19.44
N TYR A 54 -19.13 -35.72 -20.44
CA TYR A 54 -19.78 -35.75 -21.75
C TYR A 54 -20.12 -37.18 -22.17
N GLU A 55 -21.37 -37.43 -22.57
CA GLU A 55 -21.78 -38.77 -23.02
C GLU A 55 -21.32 -39.09 -24.45
N ASN A 56 -20.97 -38.07 -25.23
CA ASN A 56 -20.71 -38.13 -26.67
C ASN A 56 -19.29 -37.68 -27.08
N LEU A 57 -18.40 -37.36 -26.14
CA LEU A 57 -17.03 -36.90 -26.41
C LEU A 57 -16.01 -38.00 -26.05
N TRP A 58 -15.20 -38.37 -27.02
CA TRP A 58 -14.22 -39.46 -26.93
C TRP A 58 -12.81 -38.95 -27.18
N ASN A 59 -11.84 -39.55 -26.49
CA ASN A 59 -10.42 -39.33 -26.72
C ASN A 59 -9.84 -40.53 -27.48
N HIS A 60 -9.01 -40.26 -28.48
CA HIS A 60 -8.42 -41.24 -29.39
C HIS A 60 -6.92 -41.00 -29.54
N SER A 61 -6.21 -42.07 -29.91
CA SER A 61 -4.82 -41.98 -30.34
C SER A 61 -4.68 -41.20 -31.66
N LYS A 62 -3.45 -41.03 -32.13
CA LYS A 62 -3.18 -40.38 -33.43
C LYS A 62 -3.89 -41.12 -34.57
N ILE A 63 -4.46 -40.38 -35.51
CA ILE A 63 -5.00 -40.93 -36.76
C ILE A 63 -3.88 -41.61 -37.57
N ASP A 64 -4.15 -42.83 -38.02
CA ASP A 64 -3.30 -43.60 -38.93
C ASP A 64 -3.61 -43.20 -40.38
N HIS A 65 -4.85 -43.41 -40.82
CA HIS A 65 -5.32 -43.06 -42.16
C HIS A 65 -6.82 -42.76 -42.19
N VAL A 66 -7.25 -42.12 -43.28
CA VAL A 66 -8.66 -41.90 -43.63
C VAL A 66 -8.87 -42.49 -45.01
N ASP A 67 -9.93 -43.28 -45.20
CA ASP A 67 -10.21 -43.94 -46.46
C ASP A 67 -11.27 -43.21 -47.32
N GLU A 68 -11.49 -43.69 -48.55
CA GLU A 68 -12.47 -43.12 -49.48
C GLU A 68 -13.92 -43.26 -49.00
N SER A 69 -14.18 -44.14 -48.02
CA SER A 69 -15.50 -44.32 -47.45
C SER A 69 -15.85 -43.23 -46.44
N GLY A 70 -14.85 -42.52 -45.90
CA GLY A 70 -15.01 -41.57 -44.79
C GLY A 70 -14.74 -42.17 -43.42
N GLU A 71 -14.19 -43.39 -43.37
CA GLU A 71 -13.74 -44.03 -42.14
C GLU A 71 -12.38 -43.48 -41.71
N VAL A 72 -12.27 -43.08 -40.44
CA VAL A 72 -11.06 -42.60 -39.78
C VAL A 72 -10.54 -43.71 -38.88
N THR A 73 -9.35 -44.22 -39.19
CA THR A 73 -8.68 -45.28 -38.42
C THR A 73 -7.58 -44.67 -37.56
N PHE A 74 -7.55 -45.01 -36.26
CA PHE A 74 -6.55 -44.56 -35.30
C PHE A 74 -5.45 -45.62 -35.10
N LEU A 75 -4.29 -45.21 -34.55
CA LEU A 75 -3.14 -46.12 -34.36
C LEU A 75 -3.41 -47.26 -33.37
N ASP A 76 -4.37 -47.10 -32.46
CA ASP A 76 -4.85 -48.16 -31.57
C ASP A 76 -5.70 -49.22 -32.29
N GLY A 77 -5.99 -49.04 -33.58
CA GLY A 77 -6.79 -49.93 -34.42
C GLY A 77 -8.30 -49.69 -34.35
N SER A 78 -8.77 -48.75 -33.53
CA SER A 78 -10.16 -48.31 -33.55
C SER A 78 -10.46 -47.50 -34.81
N SER A 79 -11.71 -47.55 -35.26
CA SER A 79 -12.18 -46.81 -36.43
C SER A 79 -13.58 -46.23 -36.19
N ILE A 80 -13.83 -45.06 -36.79
CA ILE A 80 -15.13 -44.38 -36.74
C ILE A 80 -15.41 -43.71 -38.08
N TYR A 81 -16.69 -43.60 -38.44
CA TYR A 81 -17.11 -42.77 -39.56
C TYR A 81 -17.18 -41.31 -39.13
N ALA A 82 -16.53 -40.40 -39.87
CA ALA A 82 -16.53 -38.98 -39.56
C ALA A 82 -17.20 -38.16 -40.67
N ASP A 83 -18.19 -37.34 -40.31
CA ASP A 83 -18.79 -36.37 -41.22
C ASP A 83 -17.88 -35.14 -41.39
N ILE A 84 -17.11 -34.79 -40.35
CA ILE A 84 -16.25 -33.60 -40.32
C ILE A 84 -14.92 -33.96 -39.65
N ILE A 85 -13.81 -33.53 -40.25
CA ILE A 85 -12.49 -33.52 -39.63
C ILE A 85 -12.06 -32.06 -39.43
N LEU A 86 -11.85 -31.66 -38.19
CA LEU A 86 -11.47 -30.31 -37.79
C LEU A 86 -10.01 -30.27 -37.31
N TYR A 87 -9.20 -29.41 -37.91
CA TYR A 87 -7.79 -29.26 -37.54
C TYR A 87 -7.61 -28.20 -36.46
N CYS A 88 -7.15 -28.63 -35.29
CA CYS A 88 -6.78 -27.78 -34.15
C CYS A 88 -5.27 -27.91 -33.87
N THR A 89 -4.46 -27.82 -34.93
CA THR A 89 -3.03 -28.19 -34.92
C THR A 89 -2.07 -27.05 -34.58
N GLY A 90 -2.58 -25.87 -34.23
CA GLY A 90 -1.80 -24.66 -33.95
C GLY A 90 -1.53 -23.80 -35.19
N TYR A 91 -0.62 -22.83 -35.04
CA TYR A 91 -0.32 -21.80 -36.04
C TYR A 91 1.15 -21.84 -36.46
N LYS A 92 1.44 -21.26 -37.63
CA LYS A 92 2.79 -20.99 -38.13
C LYS A 92 3.09 -19.51 -38.00
N TYR A 93 4.34 -19.16 -37.70
CA TYR A 93 4.81 -17.81 -37.88
C TYR A 93 4.89 -17.50 -39.38
N ASP A 94 4.42 -16.31 -39.75
CA ASP A 94 4.48 -15.81 -41.11
C ASP A 94 4.63 -14.29 -41.08
N PHE A 95 5.63 -13.78 -41.79
CA PHE A 95 5.94 -12.35 -41.89
C PHE A 95 6.09 -11.99 -43.37
N PRO A 96 5.00 -12.07 -44.16
CA PRO A 96 5.08 -11.93 -45.62
C PRO A 96 5.49 -10.52 -46.07
N PHE A 97 5.46 -9.55 -45.14
CA PHE A 97 5.86 -8.17 -45.34
C PHE A 97 7.33 -7.88 -44.94
N LEU A 98 8.04 -8.83 -44.34
CA LEU A 98 9.36 -8.60 -43.75
C LEU A 98 10.47 -9.24 -44.59
N GLU A 99 11.14 -8.42 -45.41
CA GLU A 99 12.29 -8.85 -46.22
C GLU A 99 13.61 -8.56 -45.49
N THR A 100 14.27 -9.60 -44.99
CA THR A 100 15.56 -9.49 -44.26
C THR A 100 16.76 -10.01 -45.05
N ASN A 101 16.59 -10.36 -46.32
CA ASN A 101 17.63 -11.00 -47.16
C ASN A 101 18.26 -12.25 -46.49
N GLY A 102 17.45 -13.03 -45.77
CA GLY A 102 17.89 -14.25 -45.10
C GLY A 102 18.59 -14.04 -43.75
N ILE A 103 18.64 -12.79 -43.25
CA ILE A 103 19.20 -12.52 -41.91
C ILE A 103 18.28 -13.06 -40.80
N VAL A 104 16.96 -13.02 -41.02
CA VAL A 104 15.95 -13.66 -40.16
C VAL A 104 15.14 -14.60 -41.04
N SER A 105 15.03 -15.86 -40.62
CA SER A 105 14.23 -16.88 -41.30
C SER A 105 13.11 -17.40 -40.41
N VAL A 106 12.09 -17.98 -41.05
CA VAL A 106 11.10 -18.83 -40.40
C VAL A 106 11.37 -20.29 -40.82
N ASP A 107 11.92 -21.06 -39.89
CA ASP A 107 12.37 -22.44 -40.09
C ASP A 107 11.36 -23.47 -39.56
N ASP A 108 11.69 -24.75 -39.72
CA ASP A 108 10.97 -25.91 -39.16
C ASP A 108 9.46 -25.87 -39.42
N GLU A 109 9.12 -25.78 -40.72
CA GLU A 109 7.75 -25.71 -41.23
C GLU A 109 6.95 -24.50 -40.74
N GLY A 110 7.63 -23.41 -40.38
CA GLY A 110 6.99 -22.18 -39.91
C GLY A 110 6.93 -22.04 -38.39
N ARG A 111 7.73 -22.79 -37.63
CA ARG A 111 7.62 -22.88 -36.16
C ARG A 111 8.75 -22.21 -35.39
N VAL A 112 9.80 -21.76 -36.09
CA VAL A 112 10.97 -21.14 -35.45
C VAL A 112 11.32 -19.87 -36.20
N VAL A 113 11.37 -18.74 -35.49
CA VAL A 113 11.83 -17.45 -36.00
C VAL A 113 13.25 -17.24 -35.47
N GLY A 114 14.23 -17.09 -36.35
CA GLY A 114 15.61 -17.03 -35.89
C GLY A 114 16.61 -16.49 -36.92
N PRO A 115 17.84 -16.19 -36.47
CA PRO A 115 18.30 -16.20 -35.07
C PRO A 115 17.77 -14.99 -34.28
N LEU A 116 17.37 -15.22 -33.01
CA LEU A 116 16.85 -14.17 -32.11
C LEU A 116 17.50 -14.25 -30.72
N TYR A 117 18.29 -13.25 -30.36
CA TYR A 117 18.79 -13.08 -28.99
C TYR A 117 17.62 -12.89 -28.03
N LYS A 118 17.54 -13.80 -27.04
CA LYS A 118 16.46 -13.85 -26.04
C LYS A 118 15.06 -13.75 -26.65
N HIS A 119 14.86 -14.31 -27.85
CA HIS A 119 13.60 -14.28 -28.60
C HIS A 119 13.09 -12.90 -29.03
N VAL A 120 13.93 -11.86 -28.95
CA VAL A 120 13.54 -10.46 -29.25
C VAL A 120 14.36 -9.87 -30.39
N PHE A 121 15.68 -9.89 -30.29
CA PHE A 121 16.54 -9.13 -31.20
C PHE A 121 17.26 -10.03 -32.19
N PRO A 122 17.11 -9.83 -33.51
CA PRO A 122 18.04 -10.41 -34.49
C PRO A 122 19.42 -9.80 -34.32
N PRO A 123 20.48 -10.57 -34.00
CA PRO A 123 21.79 -10.00 -33.63
C PRO A 123 22.31 -8.96 -34.64
N LYS A 124 22.19 -9.25 -35.94
CA LYS A 124 22.70 -8.42 -37.04
C LYS A 124 21.83 -7.20 -37.40
N LEU A 125 20.57 -7.15 -36.97
CA LEU A 125 19.64 -6.04 -37.25
C LEU A 125 19.27 -5.26 -35.99
N SER A 126 19.86 -5.62 -34.86
CA SER A 126 19.64 -4.98 -33.57
C SER A 126 20.24 -3.57 -33.51
N PRO A 127 19.61 -2.61 -32.81
CA PRO A 127 18.29 -2.69 -32.18
C PRO A 127 17.14 -2.32 -33.13
N PHE A 128 17.42 -2.05 -34.40
CA PHE A 128 16.49 -1.43 -35.35
C PHE A 128 15.37 -2.36 -35.83
N LEU A 129 15.55 -3.67 -35.72
CA LEU A 129 14.48 -4.66 -35.85
C LEU A 129 14.37 -5.43 -34.53
N SER A 130 13.15 -5.59 -34.04
CA SER A 130 12.83 -6.35 -32.82
C SER A 130 11.51 -7.08 -33.00
N PHE A 131 11.39 -8.23 -32.34
CA PHE A 131 10.15 -8.99 -32.28
C PHE A 131 9.61 -8.99 -30.84
N VAL A 132 8.30 -8.81 -30.70
CA VAL A 132 7.59 -8.94 -29.43
C VAL A 132 6.71 -10.18 -29.53
N SER A 133 6.60 -10.93 -28.43
CA SER A 133 5.66 -12.05 -28.32
C SER A 133 5.96 -13.28 -29.20
N ILE A 134 7.23 -13.53 -29.54
CA ILE A 134 7.59 -14.78 -30.23
C ILE A 134 7.38 -16.01 -29.33
N PRO A 135 7.79 -16.02 -28.05
CA PRO A 135 7.51 -17.16 -27.18
C PRO A 135 6.01 -17.46 -27.02
N TYR A 136 5.69 -18.75 -26.91
CA TYR A 136 4.32 -19.25 -26.72
C TYR A 136 4.23 -20.11 -25.45
N GLN A 137 3.03 -20.16 -24.86
CA GLN A 137 2.73 -20.73 -23.53
C GLN A 137 3.34 -19.92 -22.37
N GLY A 138 2.51 -19.55 -21.39
CA GLY A 138 2.92 -18.77 -20.21
C GLY A 138 2.01 -17.58 -19.91
N ILE A 139 2.47 -16.67 -19.04
CA ILE A 139 1.79 -15.39 -18.75
C ILE A 139 2.09 -14.39 -19.86
N VAL A 140 1.43 -14.58 -21.00
CA VAL A 140 1.77 -13.89 -22.26
C VAL A 140 1.72 -12.37 -22.16
N PHE A 141 0.68 -11.78 -21.56
CA PHE A 141 0.57 -10.31 -21.50
C PHE A 141 1.69 -9.64 -20.71
N LEU A 142 2.10 -10.23 -19.59
CA LEU A 142 3.18 -9.71 -18.76
C LEU A 142 4.53 -9.78 -19.51
N MET A 143 4.76 -10.88 -20.22
CA MET A 143 5.93 -11.04 -21.07
C MET A 143 5.96 -9.98 -22.19
N PHE A 144 4.81 -9.69 -22.80
CA PHE A 144 4.71 -8.68 -23.87
C PHE A 144 5.09 -7.30 -23.36
N GLU A 145 4.59 -6.95 -22.18
CA GLU A 145 4.90 -5.69 -21.52
C GLU A 145 6.40 -5.57 -21.22
N LEU A 146 7.00 -6.60 -20.63
CA LEU A 146 8.43 -6.61 -20.29
C LEU A 146 9.31 -6.49 -21.55
N GLN A 147 9.01 -7.27 -22.59
CA GLN A 147 9.74 -7.19 -23.87
C GLN A 147 9.57 -5.79 -24.51
N ALA A 148 8.36 -5.24 -24.52
CA ALA A 148 8.10 -3.91 -25.08
C ALA A 148 8.85 -2.80 -24.32
N LYS A 149 8.86 -2.86 -22.98
CA LYS A 149 9.64 -1.93 -22.14
C LYS A 149 11.14 -2.07 -22.42
N TRP A 150 11.64 -3.28 -22.54
CA TRP A 150 13.04 -3.53 -22.86
C TRP A 150 13.45 -2.95 -24.21
N ILE A 151 12.67 -3.23 -25.26
CA ILE A 151 12.88 -2.65 -26.59
C ILE A 151 12.87 -1.12 -26.54
N ALA A 152 11.88 -0.52 -25.86
CA ALA A 152 11.79 0.94 -25.74
C ALA A 152 13.01 1.54 -25.04
N GLN A 153 13.50 0.91 -23.96
CA GLN A 153 14.69 1.36 -23.26
C GLN A 153 15.96 1.22 -24.11
N VAL A 154 16.11 0.11 -24.84
CA VAL A 154 17.21 -0.08 -25.80
C VAL A 154 17.18 1.00 -26.89
N LEU A 155 16.04 1.24 -27.53
CA LEU A 155 15.89 2.25 -28.58
C LEU A 155 16.15 3.67 -28.07
N SER A 156 15.85 3.94 -26.80
CA SER A 156 16.13 5.23 -26.15
C SER A 156 17.58 5.39 -25.67
N GLY A 157 18.42 4.36 -25.77
CA GLY A 157 19.79 4.36 -25.28
C GLY A 157 19.92 4.24 -23.76
N LYS A 158 18.84 3.89 -23.04
CA LYS A 158 18.86 3.67 -21.59
C LYS A 158 19.44 2.31 -21.20
N VAL A 159 19.29 1.32 -22.07
CA VAL A 159 19.84 -0.04 -21.92
C VAL A 159 20.69 -0.34 -23.14
N LEU A 160 21.88 -0.89 -22.93
CA LEU A 160 22.76 -1.31 -24.01
C LEU A 160 22.61 -2.81 -24.23
N LEU A 161 22.54 -3.22 -25.50
CA LEU A 161 22.61 -4.63 -25.86
C LEU A 161 24.07 -5.10 -25.93
N PRO A 162 24.33 -6.41 -25.72
CA PRO A 162 25.63 -7.00 -26.01
C PRO A 162 26.02 -6.83 -27.48
N SER A 163 27.28 -7.11 -27.80
CA SER A 163 27.76 -7.13 -29.19
C SER A 163 27.03 -8.18 -30.03
N GLU A 164 27.07 -8.02 -31.37
CA GLU A 164 26.50 -9.00 -32.31
C GLU A 164 27.05 -10.42 -32.07
N GLU A 165 28.35 -10.53 -31.80
CA GLU A 165 29.03 -11.81 -31.54
C GLU A 165 28.52 -12.47 -30.25
N GLU A 166 28.39 -11.71 -29.17
CA GLU A 166 27.87 -12.21 -27.89
C GLU A 166 26.40 -12.64 -28.01
N MET A 167 25.57 -11.84 -28.67
CA MET A 167 24.18 -12.17 -28.93
C MET A 167 24.04 -13.45 -29.78
N LEU A 168 24.89 -13.62 -30.80
CA LEU A 168 24.88 -14.82 -31.63
C LEU A 168 25.37 -16.06 -30.87
N ALA A 169 26.37 -15.90 -30.00
CA ALA A 169 26.85 -16.98 -29.13
C ALA A 169 25.75 -17.47 -28.18
N ASP A 170 24.97 -16.56 -27.58
CA ASP A 170 23.81 -16.91 -26.74
C ASP A 170 22.75 -17.70 -27.52
N VAL A 171 22.44 -17.28 -28.75
CA VAL A 171 21.50 -18.01 -29.63
C VAL A 171 22.00 -19.42 -29.95
N GLN A 172 23.29 -19.56 -30.25
CA GLN A 172 23.89 -20.87 -30.54
C GLN A 172 23.91 -21.77 -29.30
N ASP A 173 24.20 -21.20 -28.13
CA ASP A 173 24.21 -21.94 -26.87
C ASP A 173 22.80 -22.44 -26.50
N HIS A 174 21.78 -21.58 -26.61
CA HIS A 174 20.38 -21.97 -26.42
C HIS A 174 19.98 -23.14 -27.32
N ASN A 175 20.29 -23.05 -28.62
CA ASN A 175 19.97 -24.14 -29.56
C ASN A 175 20.72 -25.44 -29.22
N ARG A 176 21.99 -25.34 -28.81
CA ARG A 176 22.79 -26.50 -28.37
C ARG A 176 22.17 -27.17 -27.13
N GLN A 177 21.76 -26.39 -26.14
CA GLN A 177 21.11 -26.89 -24.94
C GLN A 177 19.81 -27.64 -25.25
N LEU A 178 19.01 -27.15 -26.21
CA LEU A 178 17.81 -27.85 -26.69
C LEU A 178 18.15 -29.19 -27.36
N GLU A 179 19.17 -29.21 -28.21
CA GLU A 179 19.63 -30.44 -28.88
C GLU A 179 20.14 -31.48 -27.87
N GLU A 180 20.96 -31.05 -26.91
CA GLU A 180 21.49 -31.91 -25.83
C GLU A 180 20.38 -32.46 -24.92
N ALA A 181 19.32 -31.68 -24.69
CA ALA A 181 18.13 -32.11 -23.95
C ALA A 181 17.16 -32.98 -24.78
N GLY A 182 17.45 -33.22 -26.06
CA GLY A 182 16.57 -33.98 -26.96
C GLY A 182 15.27 -33.25 -27.30
N ILE A 183 15.22 -31.93 -27.13
CA ILE A 183 14.04 -31.11 -27.40
C ILE A 183 14.01 -30.75 -28.89
N PRO A 184 12.94 -31.09 -29.64
CA PRO A 184 12.84 -30.77 -31.06
C PRO A 184 12.95 -29.27 -31.37
N LYS A 185 13.62 -28.91 -32.48
CA LYS A 185 13.85 -27.52 -32.93
C LYS A 185 12.58 -26.65 -32.91
N ARG A 186 11.41 -27.16 -33.32
CA ARG A 186 10.11 -26.46 -33.22
C ARG A 186 9.72 -25.93 -31.84
N HIS A 187 10.40 -26.35 -30.78
CA HIS A 187 10.20 -25.85 -29.42
C HIS A 187 11.20 -24.77 -29.01
N THR A 188 12.00 -24.21 -29.94
CA THR A 188 12.95 -23.11 -29.66
C THR A 188 12.33 -21.96 -28.86
N HIS A 189 11.06 -21.63 -29.12
CA HIS A 189 10.34 -20.53 -28.47
C HIS A 189 9.42 -20.96 -27.32
N ARG A 190 9.49 -22.23 -26.90
CA ARG A 190 8.77 -22.71 -25.72
C ARG A 190 9.64 -22.47 -24.49
N LEU A 191 9.25 -21.54 -23.63
CA LEU A 191 10.02 -21.20 -22.44
C LEU A 191 9.85 -22.21 -21.30
N HIS A 192 8.77 -22.98 -21.30
CA HIS A 192 8.45 -23.87 -20.18
C HIS A 192 9.53 -24.92 -19.88
N PRO A 193 9.97 -25.07 -18.61
CA PRO A 193 9.43 -24.48 -17.37
C PRO A 193 10.10 -23.18 -16.87
N HIS A 194 10.90 -22.51 -17.71
CA HIS A 194 11.76 -21.38 -17.35
C HIS A 194 11.18 -19.99 -17.67
N GLU A 195 9.86 -19.89 -17.87
CA GLU A 195 9.18 -18.65 -18.21
C GLU A 195 9.36 -17.56 -17.14
N MET A 196 9.44 -17.94 -15.86
CA MET A 196 9.61 -16.99 -14.76
C MET A 196 11.03 -16.42 -14.71
N GLU A 197 12.04 -17.26 -14.86
CA GLU A 197 13.45 -16.88 -14.90
C GLU A 197 13.73 -15.95 -16.09
N TYR A 198 13.11 -16.25 -17.24
CA TYR A 198 13.19 -15.37 -18.41
C TYR A 198 12.59 -13.98 -18.15
N MET A 199 11.40 -13.92 -17.53
CA MET A 199 10.75 -12.65 -17.22
C MET A 199 11.50 -11.86 -16.14
N ASP A 200 11.98 -12.53 -15.08
CA ASP A 200 12.84 -11.92 -14.06
C ASP A 200 14.13 -11.37 -14.68
N TRP A 201 14.72 -12.10 -15.62
CA TRP A 201 15.92 -11.65 -16.33
C TRP A 201 15.66 -10.38 -17.14
N ILE A 202 14.54 -10.29 -17.87
CA ILE A 202 14.17 -9.06 -18.60
C ILE A 202 13.91 -7.92 -17.61
N ALA A 203 13.16 -8.16 -16.53
CA ALA A 203 12.88 -7.16 -15.50
C ALA A 203 14.17 -6.55 -14.95
N ALA A 204 15.17 -7.39 -14.68
CA ALA A 204 16.50 -6.94 -14.26
C ALA A 204 17.20 -6.07 -15.33
N GLN A 205 17.06 -6.38 -16.62
CA GLN A 205 17.66 -5.55 -17.69
C GLN A 205 17.09 -4.13 -17.75
N ILE A 206 15.85 -3.94 -17.33
CA ILE A 206 15.12 -2.66 -17.40
C ILE A 206 15.01 -1.94 -16.05
N GLY A 207 15.71 -2.42 -15.02
CA GLY A 207 15.72 -1.84 -13.68
C GLY A 207 14.42 -2.03 -12.90
N MET A 208 13.64 -3.06 -13.20
CA MET A 208 12.41 -3.43 -12.49
C MET A 208 12.68 -4.54 -11.46
N PRO A 209 11.91 -4.60 -10.34
CA PRO A 209 11.96 -5.73 -9.43
C PRO A 209 11.55 -7.03 -10.13
N SER A 210 11.96 -8.16 -9.56
CA SER A 210 11.51 -9.48 -10.01
C SER A 210 9.98 -9.60 -9.92
N LEU A 211 9.43 -10.54 -10.69
CA LEU A 211 8.00 -10.81 -10.66
C LEU A 211 7.56 -11.19 -9.24
N ASP A 212 6.38 -10.68 -8.85
CA ASP A 212 5.76 -10.94 -7.56
C ASP A 212 5.74 -12.43 -7.22
N ALA A 213 6.20 -12.77 -6.02
CA ALA A 213 6.28 -14.16 -5.56
C ALA A 213 4.89 -14.82 -5.50
N GLY A 214 3.87 -14.07 -5.11
CA GLY A 214 2.48 -14.52 -5.09
C GLY A 214 1.96 -14.81 -6.50
N LEU A 215 2.29 -13.99 -7.49
CA LEU A 215 1.96 -14.24 -8.89
C LEU A 215 2.62 -15.53 -9.40
N LYS A 216 3.90 -15.76 -9.06
CA LYS A 216 4.63 -16.99 -9.41
C LYS A 216 3.95 -18.21 -8.78
N GLU A 217 3.65 -18.14 -7.49
CA GLU A 217 2.97 -19.22 -6.75
C GLU A 217 1.58 -19.50 -7.33
N MET A 218 0.80 -18.45 -7.59
CA MET A 218 -0.52 -18.56 -8.22
C MET A 218 -0.42 -19.28 -9.56
N TYR A 219 0.51 -18.87 -10.43
CA TYR A 219 0.73 -19.51 -11.72
C TYR A 219 1.08 -21.01 -11.57
N TRP A 220 2.04 -21.35 -10.72
CA TRP A 220 2.41 -22.75 -10.49
C TRP A 220 1.28 -23.58 -9.86
N SER A 221 0.45 -22.96 -9.01
CA SER A 221 -0.71 -23.62 -8.42
C SER A 221 -1.77 -23.99 -9.48
N ILE A 222 -1.92 -23.19 -10.54
CA ILE A 222 -2.79 -23.52 -11.68
C ILE A 222 -2.29 -24.80 -12.37
N TYR A 223 -0.98 -24.88 -12.64
CA TYR A 223 -0.37 -26.06 -13.26
C TYR A 223 -0.49 -27.30 -12.37
N LYS A 224 -0.25 -27.13 -11.07
CA LYS A 224 -0.42 -28.21 -10.09
C LYS A 224 -1.86 -28.72 -10.10
N CYS A 225 -2.85 -27.82 -10.01
CA CYS A 225 -4.27 -28.17 -10.07
C CYS A 225 -4.61 -28.85 -11.41
N ALA A 226 -4.19 -28.29 -12.54
CA ALA A 226 -4.42 -28.88 -13.85
C ALA A 226 -3.83 -30.28 -14.02
N ARG A 227 -2.68 -30.56 -13.39
CA ARG A 227 -2.09 -31.91 -13.37
C ARG A 227 -2.85 -32.87 -12.46
N GLU A 228 -3.39 -32.40 -11.35
CA GLU A 228 -4.08 -33.23 -10.35
C GLU A 228 -5.53 -33.56 -10.75
N VAL A 229 -6.28 -32.57 -11.23
CA VAL A 229 -7.72 -32.72 -11.56
C VAL A 229 -8.00 -32.76 -13.07
N GLY A 230 -6.95 -32.60 -13.89
CA GLY A 230 -7.03 -32.56 -15.35
C GLY A 230 -7.36 -31.18 -15.92
N TYR A 231 -6.86 -30.91 -17.14
CA TYR A 231 -7.10 -29.68 -17.90
C TYR A 231 -8.59 -29.41 -18.21
N ALA A 232 -9.47 -30.37 -17.97
CA ALA A 232 -10.91 -30.20 -18.10
C ALA A 232 -11.59 -29.56 -16.88
N LYS A 233 -11.10 -29.84 -15.67
CA LYS A 233 -11.80 -29.44 -14.43
C LYS A 233 -11.08 -28.34 -13.68
N TYR A 234 -9.80 -28.10 -13.98
CA TYR A 234 -8.99 -27.14 -13.22
C TYR A 234 -9.58 -25.74 -13.21
N ARG A 235 -10.26 -25.29 -14.27
CA ARG A 235 -10.83 -23.93 -14.31
C ARG A 235 -11.95 -23.71 -13.30
N ASP A 236 -12.73 -24.77 -13.02
CA ASP A 236 -13.85 -24.72 -12.09
C ASP A 236 -13.43 -25.04 -10.65
N LEU A 237 -12.34 -25.81 -10.49
CA LEU A 237 -11.87 -26.30 -9.20
C LEU A 237 -10.68 -25.52 -8.64
N TRP A 238 -9.91 -24.86 -9.49
CA TRP A 238 -8.79 -24.05 -9.05
C TRP A 238 -9.31 -22.80 -8.36
N SER A 239 -8.81 -22.58 -7.14
CA SER A 239 -8.92 -21.32 -6.44
C SER A 239 -7.50 -20.80 -6.20
N PRO A 240 -7.27 -19.48 -6.25
CA PRO A 240 -5.98 -18.93 -5.88
C PRO A 240 -5.62 -19.38 -4.46
N PRO A 241 -4.32 -19.58 -4.15
CA PRO A 241 -3.90 -19.76 -2.78
C PRO A 241 -4.44 -18.56 -1.98
N MET A 242 -5.40 -18.81 -1.08
CA MET A 242 -6.07 -17.73 -0.39
C MET A 242 -5.06 -17.06 0.55
N ALA A 243 -4.76 -15.79 0.30
CA ALA A 243 -4.51 -14.85 1.38
C ALA A 243 -5.62 -15.02 2.41
N GLU A 244 -5.28 -15.25 3.68
CA GLU A 244 -6.30 -15.40 4.73
C GLU A 244 -7.17 -14.13 4.80
N SER A 245 -8.41 -14.21 4.33
CA SER A 245 -9.33 -13.07 4.39
C SER A 245 -9.91 -12.92 5.79
N ARG A 246 -9.36 -11.99 6.57
CA ARG A 246 -9.81 -11.63 7.91
C ARG A 246 -10.88 -10.54 7.89
N ARG A 247 -11.74 -10.52 8.90
CA ARG A 247 -12.63 -9.41 9.21
C ARG A 247 -11.93 -8.46 10.18
N VAL A 248 -11.67 -7.23 9.74
CA VAL A 248 -10.82 -6.27 10.45
C VAL A 248 -11.60 -5.00 10.82
N ALA A 249 -11.52 -4.60 12.09
CA ALA A 249 -12.02 -3.30 12.54
C ALA A 249 -10.90 -2.26 12.49
N VAL A 250 -11.19 -1.08 11.94
CA VAL A 250 -10.29 0.07 11.95
C VAL A 250 -10.94 1.17 12.80
N ILE A 251 -10.23 1.65 13.83
CA ILE A 251 -10.77 2.59 14.81
C ILE A 251 -10.28 4.01 14.48
N GLY A 252 -11.11 4.81 13.84
CA GLY A 252 -10.84 6.18 13.37
C GLY A 252 -10.69 6.28 11.85
N ALA A 253 -11.25 7.33 11.25
CA ALA A 253 -11.17 7.66 9.83
C ALA A 253 -10.35 8.94 9.55
N GLY A 254 -9.30 9.15 10.35
CA GLY A 254 -8.21 10.08 10.02
C GLY A 254 -7.28 9.52 8.92
N PRO A 255 -6.20 10.24 8.54
CA PRO A 255 -5.27 9.80 7.49
C PRO A 255 -4.78 8.35 7.67
N SER A 256 -4.38 7.99 8.89
CA SER A 256 -3.93 6.64 9.25
C SER A 256 -5.03 5.59 9.07
N GLY A 257 -6.27 5.90 9.44
CA GLY A 257 -7.41 5.00 9.28
C GLY A 257 -7.83 4.81 7.83
N LEU A 258 -7.85 5.89 7.04
CA LEU A 258 -8.17 5.84 5.62
C LEU A 258 -7.16 4.97 4.85
N VAL A 259 -5.86 5.22 5.02
CA VAL A 259 -4.85 4.42 4.33
C VAL A 259 -4.84 2.97 4.83
N THR A 260 -5.09 2.72 6.12
CA THR A 260 -5.27 1.38 6.66
C THR A 260 -6.42 0.63 6.00
N ALA A 261 -7.59 1.28 5.88
CA ALA A 261 -8.75 0.67 5.24
C ALA A 261 -8.48 0.32 3.77
N ARG A 262 -7.79 1.21 3.03
CA ARG A 262 -7.37 0.96 1.65
C ARG A 262 -6.47 -0.27 1.55
N GLU A 263 -5.41 -0.34 2.36
CA GLU A 263 -4.44 -1.44 2.25
C GLU A 263 -5.04 -2.78 2.68
N LEU A 264 -5.85 -2.80 3.74
CA LEU A 264 -6.56 -4.01 4.14
C LEU A 264 -7.53 -4.49 3.05
N GLN A 265 -8.26 -3.57 2.40
CA GLN A 265 -9.16 -3.90 1.30
C GLN A 265 -8.40 -4.44 0.07
N ARG A 266 -7.29 -3.80 -0.30
CA ARG A 266 -6.42 -4.24 -1.41
C ARG A 266 -5.87 -5.65 -1.19
N GLU A 267 -5.60 -5.99 0.05
CA GLU A 267 -5.09 -7.29 0.46
C GLU A 267 -6.19 -8.37 0.60
N GLY A 268 -7.46 -8.00 0.38
CA GLY A 268 -8.59 -8.93 0.34
C GLY A 268 -9.29 -9.15 1.69
N HIS A 269 -9.05 -8.30 2.69
CA HIS A 269 -9.71 -8.36 3.98
C HIS A 269 -11.10 -7.69 3.96
N ARG A 270 -11.98 -8.14 4.86
CA ARG A 270 -13.30 -7.53 5.09
C ARG A 270 -13.18 -6.45 6.14
N VAL A 271 -13.27 -5.19 5.73
CA VAL A 271 -12.96 -4.03 6.59
C VAL A 271 -14.23 -3.32 7.07
N VAL A 272 -14.23 -2.90 8.34
CA VAL A 272 -15.20 -1.94 8.88
C VAL A 272 -14.42 -0.82 9.57
N VAL A 273 -14.66 0.43 9.17
CA VAL A 273 -14.05 1.60 9.80
C VAL A 273 -15.08 2.28 10.70
N PHE A 274 -14.72 2.54 11.95
CA PHE A 274 -15.56 3.26 12.90
C PHE A 274 -15.06 4.69 13.06
N GLU A 275 -15.92 5.68 12.82
CA GLU A 275 -15.62 7.10 12.97
C GLU A 275 -16.65 7.78 13.87
N LYS A 276 -16.17 8.43 14.93
CA LYS A 276 -17.01 9.14 15.90
C LYS A 276 -17.68 10.37 15.27
N SER A 277 -16.98 11.04 14.36
CA SER A 277 -17.46 12.22 13.64
C SER A 277 -18.48 11.88 12.54
N ASN A 278 -19.17 12.90 12.06
CA ASN A 278 -20.03 12.81 10.87
C ASN A 278 -19.27 12.92 9.54
N GLN A 279 -17.94 13.10 9.58
CA GLN A 279 -17.06 13.23 8.43
C GLN A 279 -15.68 12.63 8.71
N LEU A 280 -14.96 12.26 7.65
CA LEU A 280 -13.59 11.76 7.72
C LEU A 280 -12.57 12.89 7.92
N GLY A 281 -11.30 12.51 8.08
CA GLY A 281 -10.15 13.43 8.10
C GLY A 281 -9.51 13.60 9.48
N GLY A 282 -10.18 13.18 10.55
CA GLY A 282 -9.66 13.24 11.92
C GLY A 282 -9.27 14.67 12.29
N LEU A 283 -8.00 14.90 12.62
CA LEU A 283 -7.48 16.25 12.91
C LEU A 283 -7.74 17.24 11.77
N TRP A 284 -7.62 16.80 10.51
CA TRP A 284 -7.77 17.65 9.31
C TRP A 284 -9.19 18.14 9.06
N ALA A 285 -10.19 17.58 9.74
CA ALA A 285 -11.53 18.14 9.77
C ALA A 285 -11.57 19.32 10.76
N TYR A 286 -11.22 20.52 10.29
CA TYR A 286 -11.26 21.74 11.09
C TYR A 286 -12.63 21.93 11.74
N ASN A 287 -12.63 22.22 13.04
CA ASN A 287 -13.84 22.48 13.82
C ASN A 287 -13.65 23.79 14.61
N PRO A 288 -14.43 24.85 14.34
CA PRO A 288 -14.27 26.14 15.02
C PRO A 288 -14.69 26.09 16.51
N ARG A 289 -15.35 25.03 16.97
CA ARG A 289 -15.71 24.84 18.38
C ARG A 289 -14.46 24.63 19.24
N VAL A 290 -14.53 25.13 20.46
CA VAL A 290 -13.55 24.93 21.54
C VAL A 290 -14.24 24.27 22.71
N GLU A 291 -13.49 23.52 23.51
CA GLU A 291 -14.04 22.92 24.73
C GLU A 291 -14.33 23.99 25.79
N THR A 292 -15.31 23.74 26.65
CA THR A 292 -15.69 24.69 27.71
C THR A 292 -14.61 24.83 28.78
N ASP A 293 -13.92 23.74 29.08
CA ASP A 293 -12.67 23.75 29.82
C ASP A 293 -11.51 24.01 28.86
N LEU A 294 -10.97 25.24 28.88
CA LEU A 294 -9.93 25.68 27.96
C LEU A 294 -8.57 25.01 28.19
N LEU A 295 -8.38 24.34 29.34
CA LEU A 295 -7.23 23.48 29.60
C LEU A 295 -7.51 22.01 29.31
N SER A 296 -8.77 21.64 29.06
CA SER A 296 -9.20 20.30 28.70
C SER A 296 -8.81 19.23 29.72
N LEU A 297 -8.85 19.58 31.01
CA LEU A 297 -8.48 18.72 32.13
C LEU A 297 -9.70 17.99 32.71
N ASN A 298 -10.90 18.53 32.55
CA ASN A 298 -12.13 17.89 32.99
C ASN A 298 -12.36 16.58 32.21
N PRO A 299 -12.43 15.41 32.87
CA PRO A 299 -12.65 14.14 32.20
C PRO A 299 -14.05 14.00 31.58
N ASN A 300 -15.04 14.76 32.07
CA ASN A 300 -16.44 14.69 31.63
C ASN A 300 -16.81 15.76 30.59
N ARG A 301 -15.80 16.43 30.01
CA ARG A 301 -16.02 17.48 29.02
C ARG A 301 -16.51 16.91 27.68
N GLU A 302 -17.20 17.74 26.90
CA GLU A 302 -17.41 17.44 25.49
C GLU A 302 -16.06 17.52 24.77
N ILE A 303 -15.63 16.43 24.14
CA ILE A 303 -14.33 16.35 23.47
C ILE A 303 -14.47 16.88 22.04
N VAL A 304 -13.69 17.91 21.70
CA VAL A 304 -13.49 18.33 20.31
C VAL A 304 -12.27 17.60 19.78
N HIS A 305 -12.39 16.78 18.74
CA HIS A 305 -11.24 15.98 18.29
C HIS A 305 -10.13 16.81 17.63
N SER A 306 -10.50 17.77 16.77
CA SER A 306 -9.53 18.59 16.01
C SER A 306 -8.85 19.63 16.90
N SER A 307 -7.53 19.72 16.72
CA SER A 307 -6.65 20.72 17.34
C SER A 307 -6.18 21.79 16.35
N LEU A 308 -6.79 21.84 15.16
CA LEU A 308 -6.37 22.78 14.12
C LEU A 308 -6.91 24.18 14.40
N TYR A 309 -6.14 25.17 13.93
CA TYR A 309 -6.50 26.57 13.90
C TYR A 309 -6.60 27.04 12.45
N LYS A 310 -7.37 28.10 12.23
CA LYS A 310 -7.87 28.51 10.92
C LYS A 310 -6.77 28.80 9.91
N SER A 311 -5.66 29.39 10.37
CA SER A 311 -4.51 29.80 9.55
C SER A 311 -3.48 28.68 9.34
N LEU A 312 -3.75 27.45 9.81
CA LEU A 312 -2.77 26.37 9.77
C LEU A 312 -2.40 26.00 8.32
N ARG A 313 -1.10 26.11 8.03
CA ARG A 313 -0.46 25.53 6.86
C ARG A 313 0.34 24.30 7.28
N THR A 314 0.51 23.38 6.36
CA THR A 314 1.32 22.18 6.60
C THR A 314 2.75 22.56 7.00
N ASN A 315 3.35 21.75 7.87
CA ASN A 315 4.75 21.89 8.25
C ASN A 315 5.70 21.17 7.28
N LEU A 316 5.18 20.26 6.45
CA LEU A 316 5.86 19.56 5.37
C LEU A 316 5.25 19.95 4.01
N PRO A 317 6.03 19.90 2.91
CA PRO A 317 5.51 20.16 1.58
C PRO A 317 4.56 19.05 1.13
N ARG A 318 3.64 19.37 0.22
CA ARG A 318 2.60 18.45 -0.29
C ARG A 318 3.13 17.11 -0.78
N GLN A 319 4.31 17.07 -1.36
CA GLN A 319 4.95 15.84 -1.85
C GLN A 319 5.24 14.86 -0.70
N LEU A 320 5.73 15.35 0.43
CA LEU A 320 5.94 14.52 1.63
C LEU A 320 4.63 14.21 2.37
N MET A 321 3.54 14.85 1.99
CA MET A 321 2.19 14.57 2.49
C MET A 321 1.34 13.77 1.51
N SER A 322 1.95 13.21 0.45
CA SER A 322 1.28 12.29 -0.47
C SER A 322 1.32 10.87 0.09
N PHE A 323 0.39 10.02 -0.37
CA PHE A 323 0.61 8.57 -0.33
C PHE A 323 1.44 8.18 -1.56
N SER A 324 2.18 7.07 -1.49
CA SER A 324 3.15 6.72 -2.53
C SER A 324 2.52 6.65 -3.92
N ASP A 325 1.35 6.02 -4.04
CA ASP A 325 0.60 5.86 -5.28
C ASP A 325 -0.58 6.85 -5.43
N TYR A 326 -0.65 7.88 -4.58
CA TYR A 326 -1.70 8.90 -4.65
C TYR A 326 -1.15 10.28 -4.29
N SER A 327 -0.79 11.03 -5.33
CA SER A 327 -0.10 12.31 -5.22
C SER A 327 -1.01 13.45 -4.75
N PHE A 328 -0.55 14.24 -3.78
CA PHE A 328 -1.24 15.42 -3.30
C PHE A 328 -1.07 16.62 -4.27
N GLY A 329 -1.72 16.50 -5.44
CA GLY A 329 -1.81 17.52 -6.47
C GLY A 329 -1.37 17.08 -7.87
N CYS A 330 -2.17 16.23 -8.54
CA CYS A 330 -2.11 16.01 -9.99
C CYS A 330 -3.26 16.73 -10.70
N ALA A 331 -3.19 18.06 -10.84
CA ALA A 331 -4.03 18.81 -11.79
C ALA A 331 -3.45 20.22 -12.06
N GLU A 332 -2.68 20.34 -13.14
CA GLU A 332 -2.51 21.48 -14.06
C GLU A 332 -2.26 22.93 -13.54
N ASN A 333 -2.16 23.21 -12.25
CA ASN A 333 -2.01 24.58 -11.75
C ASN A 333 -0.63 24.86 -11.15
N VAL A 334 0.20 25.54 -11.95
CA VAL A 334 1.58 25.99 -11.67
C VAL A 334 1.68 26.99 -10.49
N ASN A 335 0.55 27.46 -9.92
CA ASN A 335 0.49 28.48 -8.87
C ASN A 335 0.12 27.96 -7.46
N ARG A 336 0.28 26.66 -7.16
CA ARG A 336 -0.04 26.13 -5.82
C ARG A 336 1.11 26.26 -4.82
N LEU A 337 0.78 26.55 -3.56
CA LEU A 337 1.74 26.58 -2.46
C LEU A 337 2.34 25.19 -2.21
N ASN A 338 3.66 25.15 -1.98
CA ASN A 338 4.36 23.92 -1.58
C ASN A 338 3.86 23.41 -0.22
N PHE A 339 3.54 24.33 0.69
CA PHE A 339 2.97 24.06 2.02
C PHE A 339 1.51 24.50 2.05
N PRO A 340 0.58 23.60 1.67
CA PRO A 340 -0.85 23.92 1.55
C PRO A 340 -1.51 24.27 2.89
N GLU A 341 -2.70 24.85 2.80
CA GLU A 341 -3.58 25.05 3.95
C GLU A 341 -4.28 23.75 4.35
N HIS A 342 -4.74 23.66 5.60
CA HIS A 342 -5.41 22.46 6.12
C HIS A 342 -6.64 22.02 5.31
N GLU A 343 -7.36 22.96 4.70
CA GLU A 343 -8.54 22.69 3.87
C GLU A 343 -8.17 21.90 2.60
N GLU A 344 -7.01 22.18 1.99
CA GLU A 344 -6.51 21.39 0.85
C GLU A 344 -6.17 19.96 1.26
N VAL A 345 -5.66 19.76 2.48
CA VAL A 345 -5.36 18.41 3.01
C VAL A 345 -6.65 17.64 3.23
N LEU A 346 -7.66 18.25 3.85
CA LEU A 346 -8.98 17.63 4.03
C LEU A 346 -9.60 17.26 2.68
N LYS A 347 -9.50 18.15 1.69
CA LYS A 347 -9.97 17.87 0.33
C LYS A 347 -9.25 16.65 -0.28
N PHE A 348 -7.92 16.60 -0.19
CA PHE A 348 -7.13 15.46 -0.65
C PHE A 348 -7.54 14.14 0.00
N LEU A 349 -7.80 14.13 1.31
CA LEU A 349 -8.26 12.93 2.03
C LEU A 349 -9.67 12.49 1.61
N ASN A 350 -10.56 13.43 1.29
CA ASN A 350 -11.89 13.13 0.74
C ASN A 350 -11.79 12.55 -0.67
N GLU A 351 -10.96 13.13 -1.53
CA GLU A 351 -10.71 12.61 -2.89
C GLU A 351 -10.12 11.19 -2.81
N PHE A 352 -9.12 10.97 -1.97
CA PHE A 352 -8.56 9.65 -1.68
C PHE A 352 -9.63 8.63 -1.25
N ALA A 353 -10.48 9.00 -0.29
CA ALA A 353 -11.51 8.09 0.21
C ALA A 353 -12.58 7.76 -0.84
N ASN A 354 -12.90 8.71 -1.73
CA ASN A 354 -13.81 8.49 -2.85
C ASN A 354 -13.20 7.59 -3.93
N ASP A 355 -11.99 7.92 -4.38
CA ASP A 355 -11.31 7.24 -5.50
C ASP A 355 -11.05 5.76 -5.20
N PHE A 356 -10.81 5.43 -3.93
CA PHE A 356 -10.59 4.06 -3.47
C PHE A 356 -11.83 3.40 -2.82
N GLY A 357 -13.02 4.00 -2.92
CA GLY A 357 -14.26 3.41 -2.39
C GLY A 357 -14.29 3.20 -0.86
N ILE A 358 -13.46 3.93 -0.12
CA ILE A 358 -13.30 3.77 1.34
C ILE A 358 -14.51 4.30 2.08
N ASN A 359 -15.22 5.28 1.52
CA ASN A 359 -16.43 5.86 2.13
C ASN A 359 -17.51 4.80 2.43
N GLU A 360 -17.60 3.74 1.63
CA GLU A 360 -18.55 2.64 1.85
C GLU A 360 -18.18 1.75 3.03
N LEU A 361 -16.92 1.80 3.48
CA LEU A 361 -16.41 1.03 4.62
C LEU A 361 -16.60 1.77 5.95
N ILE A 362 -16.85 3.08 5.92
CA ILE A 362 -16.89 3.94 7.10
C ILE A 362 -18.30 4.02 7.68
N ARG A 363 -18.38 3.77 8.98
CA ARG A 363 -19.55 4.04 9.81
C ARG A 363 -19.31 5.34 10.58
N PHE A 364 -19.84 6.44 10.04
CA PHE A 364 -19.83 7.74 10.70
C PHE A 364 -20.76 7.77 11.91
N ASN A 365 -20.59 8.76 12.78
CA ASN A 365 -21.35 8.94 14.03
C ASN A 365 -21.38 7.67 14.89
N THR A 366 -20.29 6.90 14.87
CA THR A 366 -20.18 5.62 15.55
C THR A 366 -18.92 5.61 16.40
N GLU A 367 -19.07 5.93 17.69
CA GLU A 367 -17.98 5.96 18.65
C GLU A 367 -17.70 4.56 19.17
N VAL A 368 -16.44 4.13 19.10
CA VAL A 368 -16.00 2.89 19.75
C VAL A 368 -15.77 3.17 21.22
N VAL A 369 -16.49 2.47 22.08
CA VAL A 369 -16.47 2.67 23.53
C VAL A 369 -15.71 1.55 24.25
N ARG A 370 -15.58 0.38 23.62
CA ARG A 370 -14.83 -0.75 24.18
C ARG A 370 -14.26 -1.66 23.10
N VAL A 371 -13.03 -2.12 23.32
CA VAL A 371 -12.31 -3.11 22.50
C VAL A 371 -11.64 -4.08 23.47
N ALA A 372 -12.06 -5.35 23.44
CA ALA A 372 -11.57 -6.37 24.35
C ALA A 372 -11.39 -7.71 23.63
N PRO A 373 -10.44 -8.57 24.04
CA PRO A 373 -10.37 -9.92 23.51
C PRO A 373 -11.64 -10.71 23.91
N VAL A 374 -12.19 -11.50 22.98
CA VAL A 374 -13.39 -12.33 23.26
C VAL A 374 -13.06 -13.39 24.32
N GLU A 375 -11.86 -13.96 24.24
CA GLU A 375 -11.30 -14.92 25.20
C GLU A 375 -9.85 -14.51 25.50
N PHE A 376 -9.39 -14.71 26.73
CA PHE A 376 -8.02 -14.36 27.10
C PHE A 376 -7.01 -15.21 26.31
N GLY A 377 -6.11 -14.55 25.56
CA GLY A 377 -5.18 -15.22 24.63
C GLY A 377 -5.84 -15.72 23.33
N GLY A 378 -7.10 -15.35 23.07
CA GLY A 378 -7.80 -15.69 21.83
C GLY A 378 -7.48 -14.73 20.68
N ASN A 379 -7.69 -15.21 19.45
CA ASN A 379 -7.39 -14.49 18.21
C ASN A 379 -8.55 -13.63 17.68
N ARG A 380 -9.50 -13.24 18.55
CA ARG A 380 -10.70 -12.49 18.17
C ARG A 380 -11.02 -11.40 19.16
N TRP A 381 -11.58 -10.32 18.65
CA TRP A 381 -11.80 -9.08 19.38
C TRP A 381 -13.26 -8.66 19.32
N LEU A 382 -13.81 -8.35 20.48
CA LEU A 382 -15.09 -7.68 20.64
C LEU A 382 -14.87 -6.18 20.47
N VAL A 383 -15.63 -5.55 19.58
CA VAL A 383 -15.71 -4.10 19.44
C VAL A 383 -17.12 -3.68 19.79
N GLU A 384 -17.25 -2.92 20.87
CA GLU A 384 -18.51 -2.27 21.28
C GLU A 384 -18.49 -0.82 20.80
N SER A 385 -19.55 -0.43 20.12
CA SER A 385 -19.71 0.92 19.59
C SER A 385 -21.08 1.49 19.87
N LYS A 386 -21.15 2.83 19.86
CA LYS A 386 -22.33 3.61 20.17
C LYS A 386 -22.57 4.65 19.08
N SER A 387 -23.78 4.66 18.54
CA SER A 387 -24.34 5.77 17.76
C SER A 387 -25.43 6.49 18.57
N GLU A 388 -26.02 7.56 18.02
CA GLU A 388 -27.09 8.29 18.72
C GLU A 388 -28.29 7.41 19.10
N GLU A 389 -28.57 6.36 18.32
CA GLU A 389 -29.78 5.54 18.46
C GLU A 389 -29.51 4.12 18.97
N LEU A 390 -28.30 3.58 18.78
CA LEU A 390 -28.02 2.16 19.02
C LEU A 390 -26.62 1.93 19.63
N SER A 391 -26.55 0.95 20.52
CA SER A 391 -25.30 0.29 20.90
C SER A 391 -25.18 -1.03 20.13
N SER A 392 -24.01 -1.32 19.58
CA SER A 392 -23.72 -2.56 18.86
C SER A 392 -22.44 -3.21 19.36
N GLU A 393 -22.45 -4.54 19.36
CA GLU A 393 -21.31 -5.37 19.68
C GLU A 393 -21.01 -6.28 18.49
N GLU A 394 -19.76 -6.26 18.01
CA GLU A 394 -19.34 -7.05 16.86
C GLU A 394 -17.98 -7.71 17.11
N VAL A 395 -17.83 -8.94 16.62
CA VAL A 395 -16.58 -9.70 16.72
C VAL A 395 -15.78 -9.56 15.42
N PHE A 396 -14.49 -9.28 15.57
CA PHE A 396 -13.52 -9.14 14.49
C PHE A 396 -12.34 -10.10 14.71
N ASP A 397 -11.72 -10.54 13.62
CA ASP A 397 -10.51 -11.35 13.67
C ASP A 397 -9.29 -10.49 14.03
N SER A 398 -9.32 -9.19 13.70
CA SER A 398 -8.26 -8.26 14.07
C SER A 398 -8.78 -6.82 14.22
N VAL A 399 -8.06 -6.02 15.01
CA VAL A 399 -8.37 -4.61 15.24
C VAL A 399 -7.12 -3.77 14.99
N VAL A 400 -7.27 -2.70 14.20
CA VAL A 400 -6.23 -1.71 13.94
C VAL A 400 -6.63 -0.36 14.55
N ILE A 401 -5.82 0.12 15.51
CA ILE A 401 -6.07 1.35 16.24
C ILE A 401 -5.47 2.54 15.47
N CYS A 402 -6.34 3.45 15.04
CA CYS A 402 -6.02 4.63 14.22
C CYS A 402 -6.63 5.93 14.79
N ASN A 403 -6.87 5.99 16.12
CA ASN A 403 -7.62 7.07 16.77
C ASN A 403 -6.83 8.38 16.95
N GLY A 404 -5.52 8.37 16.62
CA GLY A 404 -4.64 9.53 16.75
C GLY A 404 -4.24 9.84 18.21
N HIS A 405 -3.35 10.82 18.37
CA HIS A 405 -2.75 11.15 19.67
C HIS A 405 -2.50 12.65 19.89
N TYR A 406 -3.25 13.52 19.17
CA TYR A 406 -3.14 14.98 19.26
C TYR A 406 -4.45 15.64 19.74
N THR A 407 -5.16 14.99 20.67
CA THR A 407 -6.43 15.50 21.24
C THR A 407 -6.34 15.68 22.75
N VAL A 408 -5.83 14.70 23.50
CA VAL A 408 -5.73 14.79 24.97
C VAL A 408 -4.50 15.62 25.37
N PRO A 409 -4.65 16.79 26.00
CA PRO A 409 -3.53 17.71 26.15
C PRO A 409 -2.65 17.44 27.37
N ARG A 410 -1.44 17.98 27.32
CA ARG A 410 -0.51 18.09 28.46
C ARG A 410 -0.45 19.55 28.87
N VAL A 411 -0.58 19.83 30.16
CA VAL A 411 -0.50 21.18 30.72
C VAL A 411 0.76 21.29 31.57
N ALA A 412 1.48 22.41 31.47
CA ALA A 412 2.67 22.67 32.26
C ALA A 412 2.29 22.90 33.74
N ASN A 413 3.09 22.36 34.65
CA ASN A 413 3.02 22.75 36.05
C ASN A 413 3.83 24.04 36.24
N ILE A 414 3.19 25.09 36.75
CA ILE A 414 3.81 26.41 36.93
C ILE A 414 3.68 26.81 38.41
N PRO A 415 4.79 27.10 39.12
CA PRO A 415 4.73 27.57 40.49
C PRO A 415 3.87 28.84 40.63
N GLY A 416 2.95 28.86 41.61
CA GLY A 416 2.07 30.01 41.89
C GLY A 416 0.79 30.10 41.02
N ILE A 417 0.66 29.24 40.00
CA ILE A 417 -0.43 29.32 38.99
C ILE A 417 -1.86 29.27 39.53
N LYS A 418 -2.06 28.70 40.72
CA LYS A 418 -3.39 28.63 41.36
C LYS A 418 -3.93 30.00 41.77
N ASN A 419 -3.05 30.95 42.08
CA ASN A 419 -3.41 32.29 42.54
C ASN A 419 -3.23 33.36 41.45
N TRP A 420 -2.65 32.99 40.30
CA TRP A 420 -2.45 33.91 39.18
C TRP A 420 -3.80 34.29 38.54
N PRO A 421 -4.10 35.58 38.37
CA PRO A 421 -5.45 36.05 38.02
C PRO A 421 -5.79 35.96 36.53
N GLY A 422 -4.81 35.69 35.66
CA GLY A 422 -5.01 35.68 34.22
C GLY A 422 -5.67 34.40 33.69
N LYS A 423 -5.78 34.32 32.36
CA LYS A 423 -6.45 33.21 31.67
C LYS A 423 -5.45 32.16 31.20
N GLN A 424 -5.74 30.88 31.45
CA GLN A 424 -4.97 29.76 30.92
C GLN A 424 -5.73 29.08 29.78
N ILE A 425 -5.02 28.72 28.71
CA ILE A 425 -5.57 28.04 27.52
C ILE A 425 -4.57 26.99 27.06
N HIS A 426 -5.00 25.80 26.65
CA HIS A 426 -4.15 24.87 25.92
C HIS A 426 -4.30 25.07 24.40
N SER A 427 -3.24 24.86 23.63
CA SER A 427 -3.22 25.04 22.17
C SER A 427 -4.29 24.22 21.43
N HIS A 428 -4.73 23.12 22.03
CA HIS A 428 -5.89 22.32 21.59
C HIS A 428 -7.14 23.18 21.36
N ASN A 429 -7.36 24.21 22.19
CA ASN A 429 -8.51 25.12 22.12
C ASN A 429 -8.20 26.43 21.39
N TYR A 430 -7.02 26.57 20.78
CA TYR A 430 -6.71 27.71 19.93
C TYR A 430 -7.36 27.54 18.55
N ARG A 431 -7.97 28.60 18.01
CA ARG A 431 -8.64 28.56 16.69
C ARG A 431 -8.29 29.71 15.78
N VAL A 432 -8.29 30.92 16.33
CA VAL A 432 -8.09 32.17 15.59
C VAL A 432 -7.47 33.20 16.53
N PRO A 433 -6.74 34.21 16.01
CA PRO A 433 -6.02 35.15 16.86
C PRO A 433 -6.92 36.25 17.45
N GLU A 434 -8.07 36.59 16.85
CA GLU A 434 -8.89 37.74 17.22
C GLU A 434 -9.33 37.80 18.71
N PRO A 435 -9.58 36.68 19.43
CA PRO A 435 -9.84 36.71 20.87
C PRO A 435 -8.69 37.22 21.74
N PHE A 436 -7.48 37.30 21.19
CA PHE A 436 -6.29 37.86 21.84
C PHE A 436 -6.14 39.37 21.57
N LYS A 437 -7.15 39.96 20.90
CA LYS A 437 -7.37 41.41 20.77
C LYS A 437 -8.26 41.89 21.92
N ASP A 438 -8.08 43.14 22.35
CA ASP A 438 -8.81 43.75 23.49
C ASP A 438 -10.34 43.59 23.38
N GLN A 439 -10.97 42.84 24.30
CA GLN A 439 -12.41 42.58 24.29
C GLN A 439 -13.23 43.31 25.38
N ALA A 440 -12.64 44.13 26.28
CA ALA A 440 -13.44 44.61 27.44
C ALA A 440 -13.02 45.88 28.21
N ARG A 441 -12.07 46.75 27.77
CA ARG A 441 -11.78 48.00 28.53
C ARG A 441 -11.92 49.30 27.72
N PRO A 442 -12.39 50.42 28.32
CA PRO A 442 -12.68 51.66 27.59
C PRO A 442 -11.46 52.47 27.11
N LEU A 443 -10.22 52.02 27.33
CA LEU A 443 -8.99 52.71 26.95
C LEU A 443 -7.89 51.69 26.64
N TYR A 444 -7.61 51.50 25.34
CA TYR A 444 -6.35 51.01 24.74
C TYR A 444 -5.44 50.14 25.61
N THR A 445 -5.83 48.89 25.92
CA THR A 445 -4.92 47.95 26.62
C THR A 445 -4.93 46.60 25.90
N PHE A 446 -3.92 46.39 25.06
CA PHE A 446 -3.67 45.13 24.35
C PHE A 446 -3.27 43.99 25.32
N CYS A 447 -3.64 42.74 25.03
CA CYS A 447 -3.25 41.57 25.84
C CYS A 447 -1.77 41.21 25.67
N THR A 448 -1.07 40.94 26.77
CA THR A 448 0.24 40.28 26.80
C THR A 448 0.04 38.78 26.96
N VAL A 449 0.62 38.00 26.06
CA VAL A 449 0.47 36.53 26.02
C VAL A 449 1.82 35.87 26.24
N VAL A 450 1.89 34.86 27.12
CA VAL A 450 3.02 33.94 27.22
C VAL A 450 2.62 32.61 26.61
N VAL A 451 3.43 32.08 25.70
CA VAL A 451 3.25 30.76 25.08
C VAL A 451 4.32 29.82 25.61
N ILE A 452 3.92 28.68 26.16
CA ILE A 452 4.83 27.68 26.74
C ILE A 452 5.08 26.57 25.73
N GLY A 453 6.33 26.42 25.29
CA GLY A 453 6.78 25.37 24.37
C GLY A 453 7.16 25.89 22.99
N ASP A 454 8.30 25.45 22.50
CA ASP A 454 8.96 25.87 21.26
C ASP A 454 8.80 24.88 20.09
N GLY A 455 7.90 23.91 20.23
CA GLY A 455 7.53 23.00 19.14
C GLY A 455 6.75 23.70 18.01
N SER A 456 6.39 22.94 16.97
CA SER A 456 5.70 23.49 15.78
C SER A 456 4.44 24.30 16.12
N SER A 457 3.60 23.79 17.03
CA SER A 457 2.39 24.51 17.48
C SER A 457 2.73 25.81 18.21
N GLY A 458 3.75 25.80 19.08
CA GLY A 458 4.16 26.99 19.83
C GLY A 458 4.60 28.10 18.91
N LEU A 459 5.52 27.79 17.99
CA LEU A 459 6.05 28.76 17.05
C LEU A 459 5.01 29.28 16.05
N ASP A 460 4.14 28.42 15.51
CA ASP A 460 3.09 28.87 14.58
C ASP A 460 2.02 29.71 15.29
N ILE A 461 1.52 29.26 16.45
CA ILE A 461 0.47 29.98 17.18
C ILE A 461 1.00 31.30 17.76
N CYS A 462 2.25 31.35 18.25
CA CYS A 462 2.89 32.60 18.66
C CYS A 462 2.81 33.66 17.57
N ARG A 463 3.13 33.29 16.34
CA ARG A 463 3.15 34.20 15.19
C ARG A 463 1.76 34.65 14.80
N ASP A 464 0.80 33.74 14.84
CA ASP A 464 -0.59 34.03 14.52
C ASP A 464 -1.18 35.03 15.53
N ILE A 465 -0.97 34.79 16.83
CA ILE A 465 -1.38 35.70 17.92
C ILE A 465 -0.66 37.05 17.84
N ALA A 466 0.62 37.08 17.45
CA ALA A 466 1.41 38.31 17.32
C ALA A 466 0.86 39.29 16.27
N THR A 467 -0.06 38.86 15.39
CA THR A 467 -0.74 39.75 14.44
C THR A 467 -1.77 40.67 15.11
N VAL A 468 -2.19 40.37 16.35
CA VAL A 468 -3.25 41.15 17.06
C VAL A 468 -2.94 41.46 18.53
N ALA A 469 -2.09 40.68 19.21
CA ALA A 469 -1.75 40.88 20.63
C ALA A 469 -0.76 42.04 20.84
N LYS A 470 -0.63 42.54 22.09
CA LYS A 470 0.36 43.59 22.44
C LYS A 470 1.78 43.10 22.24
N GLN A 471 2.01 41.94 22.82
CA GLN A 471 3.28 41.31 23.07
C GLN A 471 2.98 39.82 23.20
N VAL A 472 3.83 39.03 22.57
CA VAL A 472 3.82 37.57 22.69
C VAL A 472 5.20 37.16 23.12
N HIS A 473 5.29 36.47 24.24
CA HIS A 473 6.54 35.99 24.82
C HIS A 473 6.56 34.47 24.76
N LEU A 474 7.67 33.90 24.30
CA LEU A 474 7.84 32.45 24.25
C LEU A 474 8.60 32.00 25.50
N SER A 475 8.08 30.99 26.19
CA SER A 475 8.77 30.31 27.30
C SER A 475 9.21 28.93 26.84
N THR A 476 10.51 28.67 26.92
CA THR A 476 11.12 27.41 26.47
C THR A 476 11.78 26.69 27.64
N ARG A 477 11.56 25.37 27.74
CA ARG A 477 12.15 24.56 28.81
C ARG A 477 13.68 24.52 28.73
N SER A 478 14.32 24.38 29.88
CA SER A 478 15.78 24.25 30.00
C SER A 478 16.53 25.44 29.39
N SER A 479 15.93 26.62 29.45
CA SER A 479 16.50 27.88 28.96
C SER A 479 16.28 28.99 29.99
N GLU A 480 17.05 30.07 29.89
CA GLU A 480 16.92 31.22 30.81
C GLU A 480 15.54 31.91 30.67
N ILE A 481 14.83 31.69 29.56
CA ILE A 481 13.48 32.21 29.29
C ILE A 481 12.37 31.23 29.70
N GLU A 482 12.66 30.21 30.51
CA GLU A 482 11.64 29.38 31.15
C GLU A 482 10.94 30.15 32.28
N ILE A 483 9.62 29.98 32.41
CA ILE A 483 8.88 30.53 33.57
C ILE A 483 9.41 29.91 34.85
N ASP A 484 9.88 30.73 35.77
CA ASP A 484 10.24 30.33 37.13
C ASP A 484 8.97 30.21 37.99
N HIS A 485 8.22 31.31 38.09
CA HIS A 485 6.97 31.35 38.84
C HIS A 485 6.05 32.47 38.35
N VAL A 486 4.80 32.42 38.82
CA VAL A 486 3.79 33.46 38.62
C VAL A 486 3.18 33.87 39.95
N ASP A 487 2.65 35.09 40.06
CA ASP A 487 2.09 35.60 41.31
C ASP A 487 0.66 36.17 41.18
N GLU A 488 0.08 36.54 42.31
CA GLU A 488 -1.28 37.09 42.41
C GLU A 488 -1.44 38.48 41.77
N SER A 489 -0.35 39.17 41.47
CA SER A 489 -0.36 40.48 40.79
C SER A 489 -0.55 40.34 39.27
N GLY A 490 -0.42 39.13 38.73
CA GLY A 490 -0.46 38.87 37.29
C GLY A 490 0.91 38.86 36.62
N GLU A 491 1.98 39.02 37.40
CA GLU A 491 3.35 38.96 36.90
C GLU A 491 3.81 37.52 36.64
N VAL A 492 4.59 37.35 35.59
CA VAL A 492 5.29 36.11 35.20
C VAL A 492 6.78 36.40 35.24
N THR A 493 7.49 35.72 36.15
CA THR A 493 8.94 35.82 36.30
C THR A 493 9.61 34.64 35.60
N PHE A 494 10.67 34.92 34.84
CA PHE A 494 11.48 33.93 34.14
C PHE A 494 12.78 33.62 34.89
N LEU A 495 13.46 32.53 34.53
CA LEU A 495 14.72 32.11 35.17
C LEU A 495 15.87 33.11 34.98
N ASP A 496 15.83 33.96 33.94
CA ASP A 496 16.77 35.07 33.73
C ASP A 496 16.57 36.25 34.70
N GLY A 497 15.53 36.18 35.54
CA GLY A 497 15.16 37.20 36.51
C GLY A 497 14.31 38.34 35.94
N SER A 498 13.97 38.31 34.65
CA SER A 498 13.01 39.25 34.07
C SER A 498 11.58 38.92 34.50
N SER A 499 10.75 39.95 34.61
CA SER A 499 9.33 39.81 34.96
C SER A 499 8.47 40.71 34.09
N ILE A 500 7.31 40.20 33.69
CA ILE A 500 6.32 40.93 32.89
C ILE A 500 4.90 40.63 33.39
N HIS A 501 4.02 41.63 33.30
CA HIS A 501 2.59 41.43 33.48
C HIS A 501 1.98 40.68 32.30
N VAL A 502 1.24 39.60 32.56
CA VAL A 502 0.68 38.71 31.54
C VAL A 502 -0.81 38.53 31.75
N ASP A 503 -1.58 38.62 30.66
CA ASP A 503 -3.03 38.42 30.68
C ASP A 503 -3.40 36.96 30.40
N ILE A 504 -2.64 36.30 29.51
CA ILE A 504 -2.94 34.96 29.02
C ILE A 504 -1.68 34.07 28.99
N ILE A 505 -1.78 32.88 29.56
CA ILE A 505 -0.80 31.80 29.40
C ILE A 505 -1.38 30.74 28.47
N LEU A 506 -0.70 30.49 27.35
CA LEU A 506 -1.05 29.48 26.36
C LEU A 506 -0.09 28.29 26.46
N HIS A 507 -0.61 27.13 26.82
CA HIS A 507 0.13 25.88 26.89
C HIS A 507 0.23 25.24 25.50
N CYS A 508 1.40 25.32 24.87
CA CYS A 508 1.75 24.60 23.64
C CYS A 508 2.60 23.37 23.97
N THR A 509 2.20 22.63 25.01
CA THR A 509 3.02 21.60 25.67
C THR A 509 2.78 20.17 25.16
N GLY A 510 2.00 20.04 24.09
CA GLY A 510 1.75 18.78 23.39
C GLY A 510 0.67 17.93 24.06
N TYR A 511 0.65 16.65 23.71
CA TYR A 511 -0.50 15.76 23.97
C TYR A 511 -0.06 14.44 24.62
N LYS A 512 -1.05 13.67 25.06
CA LYS A 512 -0.93 12.31 25.61
C LYS A 512 -1.52 11.31 24.62
N TYR A 513 -0.95 10.11 24.59
CA TYR A 513 -1.64 8.95 24.06
C TYR A 513 -2.77 8.57 25.02
N ASP A 514 -3.93 8.22 24.47
CA ASP A 514 -5.10 7.85 25.24
C ASP A 514 -5.95 6.86 24.44
N PHE A 515 -6.30 5.74 25.08
CA PHE A 515 -7.08 4.65 24.50
C PHE A 515 -8.11 4.16 25.53
N PRO A 516 -9.06 5.02 25.95
CA PRO A 516 -9.96 4.72 27.06
C PRO A 516 -10.89 3.53 26.77
N PHE A 517 -11.07 3.20 25.49
CA PHE A 517 -11.86 2.06 25.02
C PHE A 517 -11.07 0.74 25.01
N LEU A 518 -9.75 0.73 25.16
CA LEU A 518 -8.94 -0.46 24.90
C LEU A 518 -8.64 -1.27 26.18
N GLU A 519 -9.18 -2.48 26.25
CA GLU A 519 -8.96 -3.42 27.36
C GLU A 519 -8.00 -4.55 26.94
N THR A 520 -6.74 -4.42 27.34
CA THR A 520 -5.69 -5.43 27.06
C THR A 520 -5.25 -6.23 28.29
N ASN A 521 -5.96 -6.10 29.41
CA ASN A 521 -5.58 -6.71 30.70
C ASN A 521 -4.12 -6.38 31.13
N GLY A 522 -3.66 -5.16 30.81
CA GLY A 522 -2.32 -4.69 31.15
C GLY A 522 -1.22 -5.12 30.19
N ILE A 523 -1.54 -5.79 29.08
CA ILE A 523 -0.54 -6.14 28.05
C ILE A 523 -0.04 -4.90 27.33
N VAL A 524 -0.91 -3.93 27.04
CA VAL A 524 -0.53 -2.61 26.48
C VAL A 524 -0.82 -1.56 27.54
N SER A 525 0.20 -0.76 27.90
CA SER A 525 0.06 0.37 28.80
C SER A 525 0.47 1.68 28.14
N VAL A 526 0.03 2.78 28.75
CA VAL A 526 0.54 4.13 28.45
C VAL A 526 1.21 4.68 29.70
N ASP A 527 2.53 4.83 29.64
CA ASP A 527 3.39 5.22 30.76
C ASP A 527 3.94 6.66 30.57
N ASP A 528 4.81 7.10 31.50
CA ASP A 528 5.48 8.41 31.50
C ASP A 528 4.51 9.57 31.26
N GLU A 529 3.46 9.62 32.08
CA GLU A 529 2.41 10.65 32.05
C GLU A 529 1.62 10.69 30.74
N GLY A 530 1.49 9.54 30.06
CA GLY A 530 0.74 9.41 28.82
C GLY A 530 1.60 9.57 27.56
N ARG A 531 2.92 9.35 27.62
CA ARG A 531 3.87 9.68 26.53
C ARG A 531 4.64 8.50 25.96
N ALA A 532 4.44 7.30 26.49
CA ALA A 532 5.03 6.08 25.97
C ALA A 532 3.99 4.95 25.97
N VAL A 533 3.70 4.40 24.80
CA VAL A 533 2.80 3.26 24.60
C VAL A 533 3.65 2.01 24.44
N GLY A 534 3.36 0.94 25.18
CA GLY A 534 4.16 -0.26 25.03
C GLY A 534 3.70 -1.48 25.81
N PRO A 535 4.40 -2.60 25.63
CA PRO A 535 5.44 -2.83 24.61
C PRO A 535 4.86 -2.89 23.19
N LEU A 536 5.52 -2.25 22.21
CA LEU A 536 5.14 -2.26 20.80
C LEU A 536 6.35 -2.59 19.92
N TYR A 537 6.36 -3.77 19.32
CA TYR A 537 7.32 -4.14 18.28
C TYR A 537 7.20 -3.17 17.12
N LYS A 538 8.31 -2.46 16.86
CA LYS A 538 8.43 -1.44 15.80
C LYS A 538 7.32 -0.39 15.81
N HIS A 539 6.82 -0.07 17.00
CA HIS A 539 5.74 0.88 17.24
C HIS A 539 4.36 0.49 16.65
N VAL A 540 4.18 -0.75 16.22
CA VAL A 540 2.96 -1.23 15.54
C VAL A 540 2.28 -2.36 16.32
N PHE A 541 3.05 -3.37 16.73
CA PHE A 541 2.51 -4.66 17.17
C PHE A 541 2.78 -4.92 18.66
N PRO A 542 1.77 -5.09 19.52
CA PRO A 542 1.98 -5.61 20.87
C PRO A 542 2.34 -7.11 20.79
N PRO A 543 3.55 -7.55 21.18
CA PRO A 543 4.03 -8.90 20.87
C PRO A 543 3.06 -10.04 21.25
N LYS A 544 2.45 -9.94 22.45
CA LYS A 544 1.51 -10.93 23.00
C LYS A 544 0.12 -10.96 22.34
N LEU A 545 -0.21 -9.94 21.56
CA LEU A 545 -1.53 -9.79 20.92
C LEU A 545 -1.40 -9.78 19.38
N SER A 546 -0.19 -9.96 18.86
CA SER A 546 0.10 -10.00 17.44
C SER A 546 -0.43 -11.26 16.78
N PRO A 547 -0.87 -11.19 15.51
CA PRO A 547 -1.08 -9.97 14.71
C PRO A 547 -2.47 -9.34 14.93
N CYS A 548 -3.27 -9.85 15.87
CA CYS A 548 -4.70 -9.55 15.98
C CYS A 548 -5.01 -8.15 16.53
N LEU A 549 -4.06 -7.51 17.20
CA LEU A 549 -4.11 -6.09 17.56
C LEU A 549 -2.90 -5.37 16.99
N SER A 550 -3.11 -4.21 16.35
CA SER A 550 -2.03 -3.36 15.86
C SER A 550 -2.40 -1.88 15.93
N PHE A 551 -1.39 -1.03 15.83
CA PHE A 551 -1.51 0.42 15.89
C PHE A 551 -0.87 1.07 14.66
N VAL A 552 -1.53 2.09 14.11
CA VAL A 552 -0.99 2.90 13.01
C VAL A 552 -0.91 4.36 13.45
N GLY A 553 0.22 5.00 13.16
CA GLY A 553 0.42 6.42 13.46
C GLY A 553 0.76 6.72 14.92
N ILE A 554 1.35 5.77 15.67
CA ILE A 554 1.95 6.03 16.98
C ILE A 554 3.20 6.93 16.88
N PRO A 555 4.14 6.72 15.92
CA PRO A 555 5.36 7.50 15.90
C PRO A 555 5.14 9.00 15.68
N SER A 556 6.04 9.82 16.23
CA SER A 556 6.04 11.28 16.14
C SER A 556 7.32 11.80 15.51
N GLN A 557 7.29 13.04 15.01
CA GLN A 557 8.40 13.72 14.34
C GLN A 557 8.97 12.94 13.14
N GLY A 558 8.19 12.89 12.06
CA GLY A 558 8.55 12.22 10.81
C GLY A 558 7.53 12.50 9.70
N ILE A 559 7.60 11.70 8.62
CA ILE A 559 6.67 11.77 7.50
C ILE A 559 5.43 10.92 7.82
N ILE A 560 4.37 11.56 8.33
CA ILE A 560 3.24 10.85 8.96
C ILE A 560 2.41 10.03 7.95
N PHE A 561 2.10 10.57 6.77
CA PHE A 561 1.18 9.93 5.82
C PHE A 561 1.83 8.68 5.20
N LEU A 562 3.02 8.85 4.62
CA LEU A 562 3.80 7.72 4.07
C LEU A 562 4.21 6.72 5.16
N GLY A 563 4.54 7.17 6.38
CA GLY A 563 4.84 6.27 7.50
C GLY A 563 3.62 5.42 7.90
N SER A 564 2.43 6.04 7.96
CA SER A 564 1.18 5.33 8.23
C SER A 564 0.82 4.36 7.10
N GLU A 565 1.10 4.73 5.85
CA GLU A 565 0.90 3.84 4.69
C GLU A 565 1.78 2.59 4.77
N LEU A 566 3.07 2.74 5.08
CA LEU A 566 3.98 1.61 5.21
C LEU A 566 3.57 0.68 6.36
N GLN A 567 3.17 1.25 7.51
CA GLN A 567 2.61 0.48 8.62
C GLN A 567 1.34 -0.28 8.19
N ALA A 568 0.41 0.39 7.49
CA ALA A 568 -0.83 -0.19 7.00
C ALA A 568 -0.60 -1.33 6.01
N LYS A 569 0.30 -1.15 5.03
CA LYS A 569 0.71 -2.19 4.06
C LYS A 569 1.27 -3.41 4.79
N TRP A 570 2.15 -3.17 5.76
CA TRP A 570 2.79 -4.25 6.51
C TRP A 570 1.77 -5.02 7.34
N ILE A 571 0.86 -4.33 8.05
CA ILE A 571 -0.23 -4.97 8.79
C ILE A 571 -1.09 -5.82 7.86
N ALA A 572 -1.51 -5.29 6.71
CA ALA A 572 -2.33 -6.03 5.76
C ALA A 572 -1.63 -7.31 5.29
N GLN A 573 -0.37 -7.23 4.88
CA GLN A 573 0.39 -8.41 4.42
C GLN A 573 0.67 -9.42 5.55
N VAL A 574 0.81 -8.97 6.80
CA VAL A 574 0.90 -9.87 7.95
C VAL A 574 -0.41 -10.60 8.18
N LEU A 575 -1.54 -9.89 8.10
CA LEU A 575 -2.88 -10.47 8.30
C LEU A 575 -3.28 -11.45 7.19
N SER A 576 -2.78 -11.27 5.97
CA SER A 576 -2.98 -12.21 4.85
C SER A 576 -2.05 -13.41 4.86
N GLY A 577 -1.00 -13.38 5.68
CA GLY A 577 0.04 -14.40 5.75
C GLY A 577 1.15 -14.25 4.71
N LYS A 578 1.16 -13.17 3.91
CA LYS A 578 2.25 -12.88 2.95
C LYS A 578 3.56 -12.50 3.65
N VAL A 579 3.47 -11.82 4.80
CA VAL A 579 4.62 -11.46 5.64
C VAL A 579 4.48 -12.14 6.99
N LEU A 580 5.54 -12.78 7.47
CA LEU A 580 5.57 -13.40 8.78
C LEU A 580 6.19 -12.45 9.80
N LEU A 581 5.55 -12.34 10.96
CA LEU A 581 6.18 -11.72 12.12
C LEU A 581 7.21 -12.68 12.75
N PRO A 582 8.25 -12.15 13.41
CA PRO A 582 9.10 -12.94 14.29
C PRO A 582 8.31 -13.58 15.43
N SER A 583 8.98 -14.45 16.21
CA SER A 583 8.36 -15.01 17.41
C SER A 583 8.02 -13.94 18.44
N GLU A 584 7.08 -14.24 19.36
CA GLU A 584 6.75 -13.33 20.47
C GLU A 584 8.01 -12.92 21.27
N ASP A 585 8.87 -13.89 21.56
CA ASP A 585 10.11 -13.66 22.32
C ASP A 585 11.09 -12.75 21.56
N ASP A 586 11.23 -12.94 20.24
CA ASP A 586 12.09 -12.08 19.42
C ASP A 586 11.54 -10.64 19.34
N MET A 587 10.23 -10.49 19.21
CA MET A 587 9.58 -9.19 19.21
C MET A 587 9.73 -8.47 20.56
N LEU A 588 9.62 -9.19 21.68
CA LEU A 588 9.87 -8.65 23.02
C LEU A 588 11.34 -8.24 23.19
N ALA A 589 12.28 -9.09 22.76
CA ALA A 589 13.71 -8.79 22.81
C ALA A 589 14.08 -7.54 22.01
N ASP A 590 13.48 -7.33 20.84
CA ASP A 590 13.66 -6.10 20.04
C ASP A 590 13.15 -4.84 20.79
N VAL A 591 12.00 -4.96 21.45
CA VAL A 591 11.44 -3.85 22.26
C VAL A 591 12.33 -3.54 23.47
N GLU A 592 12.84 -4.56 24.14
CA GLU A 592 13.75 -4.41 25.27
C GLU A 592 15.10 -3.81 24.85
N ASP A 593 15.66 -4.25 23.72
CA ASP A 593 16.90 -3.69 23.16
C ASP A 593 16.73 -2.22 22.78
N HIS A 594 15.63 -1.85 22.11
CA HIS A 594 15.32 -0.45 21.80
C HIS A 594 15.23 0.41 23.07
N ASN A 595 14.53 -0.07 24.10
CA ASN A 595 14.42 0.67 25.36
C ASN A 595 15.77 0.82 26.07
N ARG A 596 16.62 -0.22 26.04
CA ARG A 596 17.98 -0.18 26.58
C ARG A 596 18.85 0.84 25.83
N GLN A 597 18.79 0.85 24.50
CA GLN A 597 19.53 1.81 23.67
C GLN A 597 19.14 3.27 23.99
N LEU A 598 17.85 3.53 24.21
CA LEU A 598 17.39 4.86 24.64
C LEU A 598 17.93 5.24 26.02
N GLU A 599 17.90 4.32 26.98
CA GLU A 599 18.43 4.54 28.33
C GLU A 599 19.94 4.81 28.32
N GLU A 600 20.72 4.01 27.58
CA GLU A 600 22.17 4.18 27.40
C GLU A 600 22.51 5.51 26.71
N ALA A 601 21.67 5.97 25.78
CA ALA A 601 21.79 7.27 25.14
C ALA A 601 21.31 8.44 26.01
N GLY A 602 20.79 8.18 27.22
CA GLY A 602 20.23 9.20 28.11
C GLY A 602 18.93 9.82 27.59
N ILE A 603 18.22 9.14 26.69
CA ILE A 603 16.97 9.59 26.09
C ILE A 603 15.79 9.15 26.99
N PRO A 604 15.01 10.09 27.54
CA PRO A 604 13.86 9.77 28.40
C PRO A 604 12.78 8.93 27.71
N LYS A 605 12.12 8.04 28.47
CA LYS A 605 11.05 7.12 28.00
C LYS A 605 9.92 7.82 27.20
N ARG A 606 9.51 9.04 27.55
CA ARG A 606 8.58 9.87 26.75
C ARG A 606 8.98 10.10 25.27
N HIS A 607 10.20 9.76 24.88
CA HIS A 607 10.70 9.87 23.51
C HIS A 607 10.79 8.51 22.79
N THR A 608 10.26 7.42 23.38
CA THR A 608 10.27 6.07 22.79
C THR A 608 9.76 6.02 21.35
N HIS A 609 8.79 6.88 21.00
CA HIS A 609 8.16 6.91 19.67
C HIS A 609 8.62 8.09 18.79
N ARG A 610 9.70 8.80 19.16
CA ARG A 610 10.26 9.85 18.30
C ARG A 610 11.12 9.17 17.23
N LEU A 611 10.76 9.34 15.96
CA LEU A 611 11.55 8.77 14.86
C LEU A 611 12.75 9.64 14.49
N HIS A 612 12.62 10.96 14.54
CA HIS A 612 13.73 11.85 14.18
C HIS A 612 14.97 11.64 15.10
N PRO A 613 16.18 11.46 14.55
CA PRO A 613 16.55 11.59 13.13
C PRO A 613 16.37 10.35 12.26
N HIS A 614 16.11 9.18 12.82
CA HIS A 614 16.03 7.86 12.18
C HIS A 614 14.74 7.54 11.40
N VAL A 615 14.04 8.57 10.89
CA VAL A 615 12.77 8.39 10.19
C VAL A 615 12.94 7.57 8.91
N MET A 616 14.05 7.76 8.19
CA MET A 616 14.27 7.08 6.90
C MET A 616 14.61 5.61 7.10
N GLU A 617 15.46 5.32 8.08
CA GLU A 617 15.86 3.97 8.46
C GLU A 617 14.65 3.14 8.90
N TYR A 618 13.74 3.75 9.68
CA TYR A 618 12.49 3.10 10.06
C TYR A 618 11.61 2.76 8.86
N MET A 619 11.43 3.71 7.94
CA MET A 619 10.58 3.52 6.76
C MET A 619 11.18 2.52 5.77
N ASP A 620 12.49 2.58 5.52
CA ASP A 620 13.21 1.59 4.70
C ASP A 620 13.14 0.20 5.34
N TRP A 621 13.25 0.10 6.67
CA TRP A 621 13.16 -1.16 7.38
C TRP A 621 11.77 -1.81 7.19
N ILE A 622 10.69 -1.04 7.32
CA ILE A 622 9.32 -1.54 7.06
C ILE A 622 9.17 -1.98 5.61
N ALA A 623 9.61 -1.14 4.66
CA ALA A 623 9.56 -1.46 3.23
C ALA A 623 10.27 -2.79 2.92
N ALA A 624 11.45 -3.00 3.51
CA ALA A 624 12.22 -4.24 3.37
C ALA A 624 11.48 -5.48 3.91
N GLN A 625 10.69 -5.36 4.98
CA GLN A 625 9.89 -6.49 5.50
C GLN A 625 8.84 -6.98 4.48
N MET A 626 8.40 -6.09 3.59
CA MET A 626 7.41 -6.38 2.54
C MET A 626 8.06 -6.69 1.18
N GLY A 627 9.40 -6.80 1.12
CA GLY A 627 10.13 -6.96 -0.15
C GLY A 627 10.03 -5.74 -1.08
N MET A 628 9.65 -4.57 -0.55
CA MET A 628 9.57 -3.33 -1.32
C MET A 628 10.95 -2.66 -1.43
N PRO A 629 11.19 -1.89 -2.51
CA PRO A 629 12.41 -1.09 -2.61
C PRO A 629 12.49 -0.06 -1.47
N SER A 630 13.71 0.36 -1.16
CA SER A 630 13.98 1.53 -0.31
C SER A 630 13.22 2.75 -0.81
N LEU A 631 12.90 3.66 0.11
CA LEU A 631 12.30 4.94 -0.24
C LEU A 631 13.16 5.69 -1.25
N ASP A 632 12.49 6.43 -2.14
CA ASP A 632 13.11 7.28 -3.15
C ASP A 632 14.14 8.24 -2.53
N ALA A 633 15.33 8.29 -3.12
CA ALA A 633 16.43 9.10 -2.61
C ALA A 633 16.10 10.60 -2.66
N GLY A 634 15.34 11.05 -3.65
CA GLY A 634 14.88 12.43 -3.77
C GLY A 634 13.89 12.80 -2.66
N LEU A 635 13.01 11.88 -2.26
CA LEU A 635 12.11 12.06 -1.12
C LEU A 635 12.88 12.20 0.20
N LYS A 636 13.91 11.39 0.41
CA LYS A 636 14.81 11.50 1.57
C LYS A 636 15.53 12.86 1.57
N GLU A 637 16.10 13.26 0.45
CA GLU A 637 16.76 14.56 0.28
C GLU A 637 15.78 15.72 0.56
N MET A 638 14.55 15.62 0.05
CA MET A 638 13.50 16.63 0.24
C MET A 638 13.21 16.85 1.72
N TYR A 639 13.01 15.78 2.50
CA TYR A 639 12.76 15.89 3.93
C TYR A 639 13.86 16.67 4.66
N TRP A 640 15.13 16.30 4.43
CA TRP A 640 16.27 16.96 5.08
C TRP A 640 16.48 18.40 4.60
N SER A 641 16.17 18.70 3.33
CA SER A 641 16.28 20.06 2.79
C SER A 641 15.38 21.07 3.52
N ILE A 642 14.24 20.64 4.07
CA ILE A 642 13.31 21.49 4.82
C ILE A 642 13.96 21.95 6.13
N TYR A 643 14.57 21.02 6.87
CA TYR A 643 15.27 21.32 8.12
C TYR A 643 16.48 22.21 7.87
N LYS A 644 17.23 21.95 6.79
CA LYS A 644 18.34 22.81 6.36
C LYS A 644 17.84 24.23 6.08
N CYS A 645 16.80 24.38 5.27
CA CYS A 645 16.20 25.67 4.95
C CYS A 645 15.70 26.39 6.21
N ALA A 646 14.99 25.69 7.10
CA ALA A 646 14.50 26.26 8.35
C ALA A 646 15.64 26.73 9.27
N GLY A 647 16.79 26.04 9.27
CA GLY A 647 18.01 26.48 9.98
C GLY A 647 18.66 27.72 9.36
N GLU A 648 18.64 27.86 8.03
CA GLU A 648 19.27 28.97 7.30
C GLU A 648 18.44 30.25 7.30
N VAL A 649 17.13 30.15 7.01
CA VAL A 649 16.24 31.33 6.87
C VAL A 649 15.34 31.56 8.08
N GLY A 650 15.37 30.63 9.04
CA GLY A 650 14.53 30.61 10.22
C GLY A 650 13.15 29.99 10.00
N TYR A 651 12.57 29.44 11.08
CA TYR A 651 11.21 28.88 11.09
C TYR A 651 10.14 29.87 10.59
N ALA A 652 10.41 31.17 10.70
CA ALA A 652 9.49 32.20 10.26
C ALA A 652 9.23 32.17 8.74
N LYS A 653 10.24 31.79 7.94
CA LYS A 653 10.25 32.06 6.49
C LYS A 653 10.35 30.80 5.63
N TYR A 654 10.69 29.65 6.22
CA TYR A 654 11.01 28.45 5.44
C TYR A 654 9.87 28.01 4.51
N ARG A 655 8.60 28.11 4.93
CA ARG A 655 7.45 27.72 4.09
C ARG A 655 7.31 28.54 2.81
N ASP A 656 7.85 29.75 2.78
CA ASP A 656 7.73 30.67 1.64
C ASP A 656 9.03 30.76 0.83
N LEU A 657 10.17 30.39 1.42
CA LEU A 657 11.49 30.46 0.79
C LEU A 657 12.07 29.09 0.37
N TRP A 658 11.49 28.00 0.85
CA TRP A 658 11.94 26.66 0.50
C TRP A 658 11.60 26.32 -0.96
N VAL A 659 12.63 25.88 -1.69
CA VAL A 659 12.55 25.41 -3.08
C VAL A 659 13.28 24.07 -3.16
N PHE A 660 12.76 23.17 -3.99
CA PHE A 660 13.39 21.88 -4.27
C PHE A 660 13.59 21.72 -5.77
N ASP A 661 14.84 21.86 -6.22
CA ASP A 661 15.17 21.92 -7.66
C ASP A 661 15.05 20.57 -8.38
N ASN A 662 14.99 19.46 -7.64
CA ASN A 662 14.99 18.09 -8.18
C ASN A 662 13.58 17.45 -8.28
N LEU A 663 12.49 18.23 -8.30
CA LEU A 663 11.12 17.68 -8.36
C LEU A 663 10.89 16.70 -9.53
N ALA A 664 11.50 16.95 -10.70
CA ALA A 664 11.37 16.10 -11.88
C ALA A 664 12.07 14.72 -11.76
N LYS A 665 12.87 14.51 -10.70
CA LYS A 665 13.59 13.25 -10.45
C LYS A 665 12.90 12.34 -9.44
N LEU A 666 11.81 12.79 -8.81
CA LEU A 666 11.05 11.96 -7.89
C LEU A 666 10.34 10.86 -8.70
N SER A 667 10.71 9.60 -8.49
CA SER A 667 9.80 8.50 -8.79
C SER A 667 8.86 8.36 -7.60
N LEU A 668 7.63 8.85 -7.76
CA LEU A 668 6.56 8.61 -6.79
C LEU A 668 6.09 7.15 -6.89
#